data_AF-A0A0F9E1L7-F1
#
_entry.id   AF-A0A0F9E1L7-F1
#
_cell.length_a   1.000
_cell.length_b   1.000
_cell.length_c   1.000
_cell.angle_alpha   90.00
_cell.angle_beta   90.00
_cell.angle_gamma   90.00
#
_symmetry.space_group_name_H-M   'P 1'
#
loop_
_entity.id
_entity.type
_entity.pdbx_description
1 polymer ?
#
loop_
_entity_poly.entity_id
_entity_poly.type
_entity_poly.pdbx_seq_one_letter_code
_entity_poly.pdbx_strand_id
1 'polypeptide(L)'
;EPTVLGVPRPSKRFINLGQLRRAHGSTIAGIIDPVESVIANTTAMVSMANRHVVVDALVRLAESVPGQEIVRRVGRFRGLQKTKDMEVVLREAGVEVPPAILDEMATAISPRKVGENRFIVNRGGERILYEVDKELYSTLAAMDVRTIGPLMRLLSAPTSLFRAGVILDPAFSLARNPFRDKIGSLVFSKHNAVPSDLFRGIFSVLQKDELFRDFTRAQGSFSSMVRSLTTDRAAAQKVFRQLLAANHPFKEFATLARNPSGMIEMLRILSEGFENSTRVREFARAAEATGDARLAGFASREISLDFQKMGASVRIANQLSPFLAANIQGVEKLVRQAGQKPLNFNARAMAYITLPTIALWLLNFDDPVYQQLPWWRKDLFWNIPFWRWNDQSQRLEKTGRFFPIPRPFEMGLIYAAFPERVLQWIAEHDESFSRVMTEGGVPVGDPFEDYLSNLLDQLTPGTLPVFLGPLLEARTGYDLFLDRRIVPEGEERLLDEFQAGPAQGETVRVAGKYLKMSPRIVENTIVGFTGGLGRSALATTDQILRAFGVRGDVQPRSPRDVIPLIGPLISAFIVEEPTLNSKASERFYNAWGEMAAINSTIRSLERKGQFADAQTIARNSQPEVIMYSDFSRTVNDLAEFREIMRLIRTNPDLTFAERKEQL
;
A
#
# COMPACT_ATOMS: atom_id res chain seq x y z
N GLU A 1 32.50 3.22 -36.98
CA GLU A 1 33.26 4.37 -37.52
C GLU A 1 32.69 4.73 -38.91
N PRO A 2 32.96 5.90 -39.51
CA PRO A 2 32.27 7.14 -39.13
C PRO A 2 31.81 8.03 -40.31
N THR A 3 31.07 9.13 -40.02
CA THR A 3 30.85 10.33 -40.88
C THR A 3 30.10 10.08 -42.22
N VAL A 4 29.51 11.02 -42.99
CA VAL A 4 29.70 12.46 -43.31
C VAL A 4 28.29 13.04 -43.69
N LEU A 5 27.69 14.07 -43.07
CA LEU A 5 27.75 15.54 -43.32
C LEU A 5 27.50 16.08 -44.76
N GLY A 6 26.42 16.84 -44.99
CA GLY A 6 26.20 17.69 -46.20
C GLY A 6 24.73 17.68 -46.70
N VAL A 7 24.17 18.72 -47.34
CA VAL A 7 24.70 19.99 -47.89
C VAL A 7 23.63 21.13 -47.74
N PRO A 8 23.98 22.44 -47.64
CA PRO A 8 23.03 23.54 -47.31
C PRO A 8 22.90 24.69 -48.37
N ARG A 9 22.09 25.73 -48.05
CA ARG A 9 22.05 27.13 -48.61
C ARG A 9 21.21 27.36 -49.90
N PRO A 10 20.81 28.61 -50.33
CA PRO A 10 21.43 29.93 -50.00
C PRO A 10 20.59 31.24 -49.88
N SER A 11 21.27 32.28 -49.36
CA SER A 11 21.06 33.74 -49.54
C SER A 11 19.85 34.40 -48.84
N LYS A 12 19.89 35.68 -48.41
CA LYS A 12 20.73 36.84 -48.81
C LYS A 12 21.38 37.59 -47.60
N ARG A 13 22.39 38.43 -47.88
CA ARG A 13 23.06 39.36 -46.93
C ARG A 13 22.71 40.82 -47.27
N PHE A 14 22.57 41.66 -46.24
CA PHE A 14 22.77 43.12 -46.14
C PHE A 14 22.23 43.57 -44.76
N ILE A 15 22.75 44.53 -43.98
CA ILE A 15 23.98 45.36 -43.99
C ILE A 15 24.75 45.12 -42.64
N ASN A 16 25.88 45.77 -42.40
CA ASN A 16 26.73 45.65 -41.20
C ASN A 16 26.58 46.89 -40.28
N LEU A 17 26.41 46.72 -38.96
CA LEU A 17 26.96 47.60 -37.88
C LEU A 17 26.52 47.07 -36.50
N GLY A 18 27.45 47.01 -35.53
CA GLY A 18 27.23 46.52 -34.17
C GLY A 18 27.67 45.07 -33.94
N GLN A 19 28.83 44.88 -33.31
CA GLN A 19 29.32 43.54 -32.97
C GLN A 19 28.53 42.92 -31.81
N LEU A 20 27.55 42.08 -32.12
CA LEU A 20 27.13 41.01 -31.20
C LEU A 20 27.91 39.74 -31.54
N ARG A 21 29.03 39.53 -30.82
CA ARG A 21 29.64 38.20 -30.78
C ARG A 21 28.59 37.24 -30.20
N ARG A 22 28.17 36.23 -30.96
CA ARG A 22 27.39 35.12 -30.40
C ARG A 22 28.20 34.53 -29.25
N ALA A 23 27.65 34.62 -28.03
CA ALA A 23 28.09 33.74 -26.96
C ALA A 23 28.01 32.31 -27.48
N HIS A 24 29.13 31.59 -27.48
CA HIS A 24 29.10 30.15 -27.66
C HIS A 24 28.48 29.57 -26.40
N GLY A 25 27.16 29.45 -26.41
CA GLY A 25 26.43 28.76 -25.37
C GLY A 25 26.91 27.31 -25.31
N SER A 26 27.17 26.84 -24.09
CA SER A 26 27.45 25.44 -23.75
C SER A 26 26.70 24.48 -24.66
N THR A 27 27.44 23.63 -25.38
CA THR A 27 26.88 22.54 -26.20
C THR A 27 26.46 21.32 -25.35
N ILE A 28 26.15 21.53 -24.06
CA ILE A 28 25.88 20.47 -23.09
C ILE A 28 24.58 20.74 -22.34
N ALA A 29 23.66 19.77 -22.46
CA ALA A 29 22.35 19.62 -21.82
C ALA A 29 21.26 20.66 -22.21
N GLY A 30 20.02 20.16 -22.31
CA GLY A 30 18.87 20.94 -22.76
C GLY A 30 18.47 22.07 -21.80
N ILE A 31 17.72 23.04 -22.33
CA ILE A 31 17.18 24.17 -21.56
C ILE A 31 16.29 23.62 -20.44
N ILE A 32 16.77 23.70 -19.20
CA ILE A 32 16.00 23.37 -18.00
C ILE A 32 14.98 24.49 -17.77
N ASP A 33 13.75 24.13 -17.42
CA ASP A 33 12.70 25.10 -17.10
C ASP A 33 13.17 26.04 -15.96
N PRO A 34 13.07 27.38 -16.08
CA PRO A 34 13.55 28.31 -15.06
C PRO A 34 12.90 28.10 -13.68
N VAL A 35 11.63 27.67 -13.65
CA VAL A 35 10.90 27.35 -12.42
C VAL A 35 11.40 26.03 -11.83
N GLU A 36 11.70 25.03 -12.66
CA GLU A 36 12.35 23.80 -12.21
C GLU A 36 13.74 24.08 -11.60
N SER A 37 14.55 24.90 -12.26
CA SER A 37 15.87 25.32 -11.78
C SER A 37 15.79 26.09 -10.45
N VAL A 38 14.91 27.08 -10.35
CA VAL A 38 14.68 27.83 -9.09
C VAL A 38 14.27 26.89 -7.97
N ILE A 39 13.29 26.01 -8.19
CA ILE A 39 12.82 25.10 -7.13
C ILE A 39 13.90 24.06 -6.77
N ALA A 40 14.66 23.54 -7.74
CA ALA A 40 15.78 22.63 -7.48
C ALA A 40 16.84 23.31 -6.58
N ASN A 41 17.22 24.55 -6.91
CA ASN A 41 18.19 25.33 -6.14
C ASN A 41 17.68 25.69 -4.74
N THR A 42 16.44 26.19 -4.62
CA THR A 42 15.82 26.47 -3.31
C THR A 42 15.70 25.19 -2.46
N THR A 43 15.31 24.06 -3.06
CA THR A 43 15.24 22.77 -2.35
C THR A 43 16.62 22.30 -1.88
N ALA A 44 17.66 22.49 -2.71
CA ALA A 44 19.04 22.17 -2.33
C ALA A 44 19.51 23.03 -1.15
N MET A 45 19.34 24.36 -1.22
CA MET A 45 19.70 25.30 -0.16
C MET A 45 18.96 25.01 1.16
N VAL A 46 17.63 24.80 1.11
CA VAL A 46 16.83 24.47 2.29
C VAL A 46 17.23 23.11 2.88
N SER A 47 17.50 22.11 2.03
CA SER A 47 17.99 20.80 2.49
C SER A 47 19.36 20.92 3.17
N MET A 48 20.28 21.73 2.63
CA MET A 48 21.60 21.97 3.21
C MET A 48 21.51 22.72 4.55
N ALA A 49 20.69 23.76 4.64
CA ALA A 49 20.44 24.49 5.89
C ALA A 49 19.86 23.57 6.98
N ASN A 50 18.82 22.78 6.65
CA ASN A 50 18.23 21.83 7.59
C ASN A 50 19.23 20.75 8.05
N ARG A 51 20.09 20.24 7.15
CA ARG A 51 21.15 19.29 7.51
C ARG A 51 22.19 19.93 8.44
N HIS A 52 22.60 21.17 8.17
CA HIS A 52 23.53 21.89 9.06
C HIS A 52 22.94 22.06 10.46
N VAL A 53 21.65 22.43 10.57
CA VAL A 53 20.94 22.50 11.87
C VAL A 53 20.93 21.15 12.60
N VAL A 54 20.61 20.05 11.91
CA VAL A 54 20.62 18.69 12.52
C VAL A 54 22.02 18.31 13.00
N VAL A 55 23.03 18.54 12.18
CA VAL A 55 24.42 18.17 12.51
C VAL A 55 24.97 19.08 13.61
N ASP A 56 24.68 20.37 13.61
CA ASP A 56 25.08 21.29 14.69
C ASP A 56 24.40 20.92 16.01
N ALA A 57 23.10 20.58 16.00
CA ALA A 57 22.38 20.13 17.19
C ALA A 57 22.95 18.82 17.75
N LEU A 58 23.28 17.85 16.87
CA LEU A 58 23.95 16.61 17.25
C LEU A 58 25.32 16.87 17.90
N VAL A 59 26.12 17.78 17.33
CA VAL A 59 27.41 18.15 17.90
C VAL A 59 27.25 18.88 19.25
N ARG A 60 26.29 19.80 19.40
CA ARG A 60 26.00 20.44 20.70
C ARG A 60 25.60 19.42 21.77
N LEU A 61 24.75 18.46 21.41
CA LEU A 61 24.34 17.38 22.31
C LEU A 61 25.56 16.55 22.74
N ALA A 62 26.40 16.15 21.78
CA ALA A 62 27.63 15.41 22.02
C ALA A 62 28.65 16.17 22.89
N GLU A 63 28.76 17.49 22.72
CA GLU A 63 29.60 18.36 23.56
C GLU A 63 29.00 18.58 24.97
N SER A 64 27.69 18.43 25.13
CA SER A 64 27.00 18.54 26.43
C SER A 64 27.07 17.28 27.30
N VAL A 65 27.52 16.15 26.75
CA VAL A 65 27.66 14.87 27.47
C VAL A 65 29.15 14.47 27.54
N PRO A 66 29.86 14.76 28.65
CA PRO A 66 31.27 14.40 28.77
C PRO A 66 31.51 12.89 28.62
N GLY A 67 32.55 12.52 27.88
CA GLY A 67 32.99 11.12 27.74
C GLY A 67 32.25 10.27 26.70
N GLN A 68 31.29 10.83 25.94
CA GLN A 68 30.69 10.12 24.81
C GLN A 68 31.67 10.01 23.63
N GLU A 69 31.62 8.89 22.90
CA GLU A 69 32.45 8.65 21.69
C GLU A 69 31.64 8.68 20.37
N ILE A 70 30.32 8.87 20.45
CA ILE A 70 29.37 8.84 19.31
C ILE A 70 29.70 9.95 18.29
N VAL A 71 30.19 11.10 18.77
CA VAL A 71 30.67 12.22 17.95
C VAL A 71 31.97 12.75 18.52
N ARG A 72 33.07 12.56 17.79
CA ARG A 72 34.41 13.00 18.17
C ARG A 72 34.88 14.17 17.30
N ARG A 73 35.31 15.26 17.93
CA ARG A 73 36.01 16.36 17.23
C ARG A 73 37.40 15.89 16.81
N VAL A 74 37.70 15.92 15.50
CA VAL A 74 39.00 15.51 14.95
C VAL A 74 39.96 16.70 14.85
N GLY A 75 39.47 17.87 14.42
CA GLY A 75 40.31 19.08 14.30
C GLY A 75 39.70 20.15 13.39
N ARG A 76 40.47 21.18 13.03
CA ARG A 76 40.10 22.14 11.97
C ARG A 76 40.35 21.52 10.59
N PHE A 77 39.39 21.64 9.68
CA PHE A 77 39.49 21.18 8.31
C PHE A 77 40.13 22.25 7.41
N ARG A 78 41.27 21.93 6.77
CA ARG A 78 42.03 22.82 5.88
C ARG A 78 41.93 22.41 4.40
N GLY A 79 40.69 22.30 3.89
CA GLY A 79 40.42 22.07 2.47
C GLY A 79 40.78 20.66 1.94
N LEU A 80 40.47 20.44 0.66
CA LEU A 80 40.99 19.31 -0.13
C LEU A 80 41.96 19.87 -1.16
N GLN A 81 43.15 19.29 -1.31
CA GLN A 81 44.15 19.71 -2.31
C GLN A 81 43.74 19.46 -3.79
N LYS A 82 42.46 19.22 -4.07
CA LYS A 82 41.88 18.97 -5.40
C LYS A 82 41.41 20.22 -6.14
N THR A 83 41.87 21.41 -5.74
CA THR A 83 41.59 22.66 -6.46
C THR A 83 42.12 22.63 -7.90
N LYS A 84 43.29 22.03 -8.13
CA LYS A 84 43.93 21.94 -9.46
C LYS A 84 43.06 21.25 -10.52
N ASP A 85 42.44 20.11 -10.20
CA ASP A 85 41.63 19.35 -11.17
C ASP A 85 40.40 20.15 -11.65
N MET A 86 39.79 20.93 -10.74
CA MET A 86 38.61 21.74 -11.04
C MET A 86 38.97 23.04 -11.78
N GLU A 87 40.12 23.63 -11.45
CA GLU A 87 40.69 24.80 -12.12
C GLU A 87 41.03 24.50 -13.60
N VAL A 88 41.56 23.30 -13.89
CA VAL A 88 41.81 22.82 -15.26
C VAL A 88 40.51 22.72 -16.05
N VAL A 89 39.49 22.03 -15.53
CA VAL A 89 38.19 21.85 -16.22
C VAL A 89 37.47 23.18 -16.47
N LEU A 90 37.54 24.13 -15.53
CA LEU A 90 36.91 25.44 -15.70
C LEU A 90 37.68 26.37 -16.66
N ARG A 91 39.02 26.25 -16.73
CA ARG A 91 39.83 26.89 -17.78
C ARG A 91 39.58 26.30 -19.16
N GLU A 92 39.45 24.98 -19.28
CA GLU A 92 39.06 24.31 -20.53
C GLU A 92 37.65 24.73 -21.00
N ALA A 93 36.75 25.02 -20.06
CA ALA A 93 35.43 25.60 -20.32
C ALA A 93 35.43 27.12 -20.57
N GLY A 94 36.60 27.79 -20.51
CA GLY A 94 36.74 29.22 -20.75
C GLY A 94 36.22 30.15 -19.64
N VAL A 95 36.07 29.65 -18.41
CA VAL A 95 35.55 30.40 -17.25
C VAL A 95 36.67 30.63 -16.23
N GLU A 96 37.23 31.84 -16.21
CA GLU A 96 38.17 32.24 -15.16
C GLU A 96 37.42 32.59 -13.87
N VAL A 97 37.60 31.76 -12.85
CA VAL A 97 37.05 31.96 -11.50
C VAL A 97 38.22 32.19 -10.53
N PRO A 98 38.22 33.25 -9.69
CA PRO A 98 39.27 33.47 -8.71
C PRO A 98 39.47 32.26 -7.77
N PRO A 99 40.71 31.90 -7.39
CA PRO A 99 40.97 30.72 -6.55
C PRO A 99 40.17 30.66 -5.25
N ALA A 100 39.91 31.82 -4.62
CA ALA A 100 39.06 31.90 -3.42
C ALA A 100 37.61 31.48 -3.68
N ILE A 101 37.04 31.88 -4.83
CA ILE A 101 35.69 31.50 -5.25
C ILE A 101 35.66 30.05 -5.72
N LEU A 102 36.74 29.53 -6.35
CA LEU A 102 36.88 28.11 -6.66
C LEU A 102 36.89 27.25 -5.40
N ASP A 103 37.66 27.64 -4.38
CA ASP A 103 37.68 26.94 -3.09
C ASP A 103 36.31 27.01 -2.41
N GLU A 104 35.66 28.19 -2.42
CA GLU A 104 34.31 28.38 -1.89
C GLU A 104 33.27 27.53 -2.62
N MET A 105 33.21 27.56 -3.96
CA MET A 105 32.31 26.71 -4.75
C MET A 105 32.60 25.21 -4.60
N ALA A 106 33.86 24.81 -4.45
CA ALA A 106 34.26 23.42 -4.21
C ALA A 106 33.91 22.92 -2.80
N THR A 107 33.59 23.81 -1.86
CA THR A 107 33.40 23.49 -0.42
C THR A 107 32.10 24.00 0.21
N ALA A 108 31.32 24.86 -0.44
CA ALA A 108 30.08 25.43 0.08
C ALA A 108 28.86 24.48 -0.03
N ILE A 109 28.99 23.35 -0.73
CA ILE A 109 27.85 22.53 -1.15
C ILE A 109 28.03 21.06 -0.69
N SER A 110 27.16 20.67 0.25
CA SER A 110 27.10 19.39 0.99
C SER A 110 28.25 19.09 1.96
N PRO A 111 27.97 18.39 3.08
CA PRO A 111 29.01 17.70 3.86
C PRO A 111 29.58 16.55 3.03
N ARG A 112 30.57 16.85 2.18
CA ARG A 112 31.30 15.84 1.41
C ARG A 112 31.97 14.84 2.37
N LYS A 113 32.03 13.57 1.98
CA LYS A 113 32.77 12.51 2.69
C LYS A 113 34.25 12.89 2.77
N VAL A 114 34.78 13.19 3.95
CA VAL A 114 36.20 13.52 4.18
C VAL A 114 36.88 12.36 4.89
N GLY A 115 37.22 11.32 4.13
CA GLY A 115 37.64 10.03 4.69
C GLY A 115 36.43 9.22 5.18
N GLU A 116 36.66 8.21 6.01
CA GLU A 116 35.58 7.36 6.52
C GLU A 116 34.90 7.99 7.74
N ASN A 117 33.58 7.82 7.82
CA ASN A 117 32.70 8.26 8.91
C ASN A 117 32.86 9.71 9.40
N ARG A 118 33.32 10.62 8.54
CA ARG A 118 33.68 12.00 8.87
C ARG A 118 32.91 13.04 8.06
N PHE A 119 32.50 14.11 8.73
CA PHE A 119 31.82 15.27 8.13
C PHE A 119 32.40 16.60 8.62
N ILE A 120 32.16 17.66 7.86
CA ILE A 120 32.54 19.03 8.20
C ILE A 120 31.32 19.76 8.77
N VAL A 121 31.53 20.50 9.86
CA VAL A 121 30.57 21.50 10.38
C VAL A 121 31.22 22.87 10.29
N ASN A 122 30.47 23.87 9.83
CA ASN A 122 30.90 25.26 9.84
C ASN A 122 30.32 25.94 11.09
N ARG A 123 31.18 26.48 11.96
CA ARG A 123 30.83 27.18 13.21
C ARG A 123 31.67 28.44 13.36
N GLY A 124 31.03 29.61 13.45
CA GLY A 124 31.73 30.89 13.62
C GLY A 124 32.71 31.23 12.48
N GLY A 125 32.46 30.73 11.27
CA GLY A 125 33.37 30.84 10.12
C GLY A 125 34.47 29.77 10.07
N GLU A 126 34.64 28.96 11.13
CA GLU A 126 35.61 27.88 11.15
C GLU A 126 35.01 26.54 10.72
N ARG A 127 35.74 25.84 9.84
CA ARG A 127 35.40 24.48 9.39
C ARG A 127 36.03 23.48 10.34
N ILE A 128 35.20 22.74 11.06
CA ILE A 128 35.62 21.73 12.03
C ILE A 128 35.25 20.34 11.50
N LEU A 129 36.22 19.43 11.51
CA LEU A 129 36.04 18.04 11.14
C LEU A 129 35.60 17.24 12.37
N TYR A 130 34.48 16.53 12.24
CA TYR A 130 33.99 15.58 13.22
C TYR A 130 33.96 14.18 12.61
N GLU A 131 34.25 13.20 13.45
CA GLU A 131 34.11 11.77 13.20
C GLU A 131 32.95 11.26 14.03
N VAL A 132 32.18 10.34 13.47
CA VAL A 132 31.03 9.72 14.14
C VAL A 132 31.08 8.22 13.94
N ASP A 133 30.25 7.53 14.71
CA ASP A 133 29.89 6.14 14.43
C ASP A 133 29.43 5.93 12.96
N LYS A 134 29.65 4.71 12.44
CA LYS A 134 29.38 4.33 11.05
C LYS A 134 27.89 4.33 10.72
N GLU A 135 27.05 3.80 11.60
CA GLU A 135 25.60 3.74 11.42
C GLU A 135 25.01 5.16 11.48
N LEU A 136 25.50 6.00 12.41
CA LEU A 136 25.16 7.41 12.49
C LEU A 136 25.61 8.18 11.22
N TYR A 137 26.85 7.98 10.77
CA TYR A 137 27.34 8.54 9.50
C TYR A 137 26.45 8.16 8.32
N SER A 138 26.10 6.87 8.21
CA SER A 138 25.25 6.36 7.12
C SER A 138 23.87 7.02 7.11
N THR A 139 23.34 7.35 8.29
CA THR A 139 22.05 8.02 8.49
C THR A 139 22.14 9.50 8.11
N LEU A 140 23.19 10.21 8.56
CA LEU A 140 23.44 11.60 8.19
C LEU A 140 23.68 11.76 6.69
N ALA A 141 24.45 10.86 6.07
CA ALA A 141 24.69 10.83 4.63
C ALA A 141 23.43 10.44 3.83
N ALA A 142 22.53 9.63 4.40
CA ALA A 142 21.24 9.30 3.79
C ALA A 142 20.19 10.42 3.89
N MET A 143 20.49 11.53 4.59
CA MET A 143 19.73 12.78 4.44
C MET A 143 20.04 13.49 3.11
N ASP A 144 21.09 13.08 2.38
CA ASP A 144 21.29 13.53 1.00
C ASP A 144 20.43 12.74 0.01
N VAL A 145 20.02 13.41 -1.07
CA VAL A 145 19.17 12.81 -2.10
C VAL A 145 20.04 11.94 -2.98
N ARG A 146 20.04 10.64 -2.65
CA ARG A 146 20.67 9.60 -3.46
C ARG A 146 20.07 9.61 -4.87
N THR A 147 20.90 9.90 -5.86
CA THR A 147 20.55 9.76 -7.28
C THR A 147 20.39 8.28 -7.61
N ILE A 148 19.14 7.85 -7.77
CA ILE A 148 18.82 6.49 -8.21
C ILE A 148 19.34 6.30 -9.64
N GLY A 149 20.18 5.29 -9.86
CA GLY A 149 20.71 4.94 -11.19
C GLY A 149 19.62 4.41 -12.13
N PRO A 150 19.80 4.48 -13.47
CA PRO A 150 18.75 4.15 -14.43
C PRO A 150 18.12 2.76 -14.24
N LEU A 151 18.94 1.74 -13.96
CA LEU A 151 18.48 0.37 -13.69
C LEU A 151 17.56 0.31 -12.46
N MET A 152 17.95 0.95 -11.36
CA MET A 152 17.11 0.98 -10.14
C MET A 152 15.82 1.77 -10.36
N ARG A 153 15.80 2.82 -11.20
CA ARG A 153 14.56 3.51 -11.58
C ARG A 153 13.61 2.56 -12.30
N LEU A 154 14.10 1.81 -13.29
CA LEU A 154 13.33 0.81 -14.02
C LEU A 154 12.76 -0.26 -13.08
N LEU A 155 13.60 -0.84 -12.21
CA LEU A 155 13.18 -1.86 -11.24
C LEU A 155 12.19 -1.32 -10.18
N SER A 156 12.25 -0.03 -9.86
CA SER A 156 11.31 0.63 -8.93
C SER A 156 9.99 1.07 -9.57
N ALA A 157 9.89 1.07 -10.91
CA ALA A 157 8.70 1.56 -11.60
C ALA A 157 7.44 0.74 -11.31
N PRO A 158 7.46 -0.61 -11.31
CA PRO A 158 6.30 -1.42 -10.91
C PRO A 158 5.89 -1.15 -9.46
N THR A 159 6.85 -1.10 -8.53
CA THR A 159 6.63 -0.80 -7.11
C THR A 159 6.01 0.57 -6.90
N SER A 160 6.41 1.56 -7.70
CA SER A 160 5.89 2.93 -7.65
C SER A 160 4.46 2.99 -8.19
N LEU A 161 4.17 2.27 -9.29
CA LEU A 161 2.84 2.17 -9.89
C LEU A 161 1.86 1.39 -9.00
N PHE A 162 2.28 0.27 -8.41
CA PHE A 162 1.50 -0.47 -7.42
C PHE A 162 1.20 0.39 -6.18
N ARG A 163 2.20 1.09 -5.64
CA ARG A 163 2.00 1.98 -4.49
C ARG A 163 1.02 3.11 -4.79
N ALA A 164 1.09 3.73 -5.98
CA ALA A 164 0.09 4.68 -6.46
C ALA A 164 -1.29 4.02 -6.59
N GLY A 165 -1.31 2.79 -7.12
CA GLY A 165 -2.47 1.91 -7.22
C GLY A 165 -3.23 1.67 -5.93
N VAL A 166 -2.50 1.49 -4.83
CA VAL A 166 -3.05 1.28 -3.48
C VAL A 166 -3.42 2.60 -2.82
N ILE A 167 -2.54 3.61 -2.86
CA ILE A 167 -2.78 4.90 -2.16
C ILE A 167 -3.90 5.71 -2.81
N LEU A 168 -4.14 5.58 -4.13
CA LEU A 168 -5.21 6.29 -4.84
C LEU A 168 -6.51 5.48 -4.95
N ASP A 169 -6.54 4.21 -4.52
CA ASP A 169 -7.79 3.44 -4.40
C ASP A 169 -8.70 4.08 -3.34
N PRO A 170 -9.94 4.51 -3.67
CA PRO A 170 -10.85 5.13 -2.71
C PRO A 170 -11.25 4.20 -1.55
N ALA A 171 -11.35 2.89 -1.82
CA ALA A 171 -11.63 1.91 -0.79
C ALA A 171 -10.51 1.83 0.25
N PHE A 172 -9.26 1.98 -0.18
CA PHE A 172 -8.12 2.03 0.71
C PHE A 172 -8.00 3.41 1.41
N SER A 173 -8.04 4.48 0.63
CA SER A 173 -7.61 5.83 1.04
C SER A 173 -8.64 6.64 1.82
N LEU A 174 -9.94 6.39 1.62
CA LEU A 174 -11.04 7.06 2.33
C LEU A 174 -11.69 6.19 3.41
N ALA A 175 -11.58 4.88 3.26
CA ALA A 175 -12.23 3.90 4.11
C ALA A 175 -11.21 3.09 4.93
N ARG A 176 -10.42 2.22 4.29
CA ARG A 176 -9.64 1.23 5.05
C ARG A 176 -8.53 1.85 5.90
N ASN A 177 -7.69 2.70 5.32
CA ASN A 177 -6.56 3.28 6.04
C ASN A 177 -6.97 4.28 7.14
N PRO A 178 -7.89 5.26 6.90
CA PRO A 178 -8.29 6.22 7.92
C PRO A 178 -8.92 5.59 9.17
N PHE A 179 -9.72 4.54 9.01
CA PHE A 179 -10.33 3.85 10.16
C PHE A 179 -9.27 3.07 10.96
N ARG A 180 -8.37 2.34 10.28
CA ARG A 180 -7.23 1.65 10.92
C ARG A 180 -6.36 2.60 11.73
N ASP A 181 -5.89 3.67 11.08
CA ASP A 181 -5.02 4.66 11.70
C ASP A 181 -5.70 5.39 12.86
N LYS A 182 -7.01 5.67 12.75
CA LYS A 182 -7.76 6.32 13.84
C LYS A 182 -7.84 5.43 15.08
N ILE A 183 -8.24 4.16 14.94
CA ILE A 183 -8.35 3.26 16.10
C ILE A 183 -6.95 3.03 16.72
N GLY A 184 -5.92 2.83 15.89
CA GLY A 184 -4.54 2.76 16.36
C GLY A 184 -4.06 4.04 17.07
N SER A 185 -4.46 5.21 16.58
CA SER A 185 -4.10 6.50 17.19
C SER A 185 -4.70 6.71 18.58
N LEU A 186 -5.86 6.14 18.89
CA LEU A 186 -6.45 6.18 20.24
C LEU A 186 -5.60 5.40 21.26
N VAL A 187 -4.99 4.29 20.82
CA VAL A 187 -4.04 3.53 21.64
C VAL A 187 -2.72 4.30 21.78
N PHE A 188 -2.15 4.76 20.66
CA PHE A 188 -0.83 5.41 20.60
C PHE A 188 -0.76 6.88 21.08
N SER A 189 -1.87 7.62 21.17
CA SER A 189 -1.84 9.07 21.48
C SER A 189 -1.23 9.35 22.86
N LYS A 190 -0.27 10.28 22.92
CA LYS A 190 0.34 10.69 24.19
C LYS A 190 -0.56 11.63 24.99
N HIS A 191 -1.48 12.32 24.32
CA HIS A 191 -2.28 13.43 24.88
C HIS A 191 -3.81 13.16 24.89
N ASN A 192 -4.22 11.89 25.01
CA ASN A 192 -5.63 11.47 25.13
C ASN A 192 -6.54 11.92 23.97
N ALA A 193 -6.15 11.63 22.72
CA ALA A 193 -6.99 11.86 21.54
C ALA A 193 -8.40 11.26 21.70
N VAL A 194 -9.43 11.98 21.26
CA VAL A 194 -10.84 11.53 21.35
C VAL A 194 -11.46 11.31 19.97
N PRO A 195 -12.48 10.44 19.81
CA PRO A 195 -13.08 10.15 18.50
C PRO A 195 -13.62 11.37 17.73
N SER A 196 -13.98 12.45 18.41
CA SER A 196 -14.47 13.71 17.81
C SER A 196 -13.37 14.59 17.20
N ASP A 197 -12.10 14.35 17.53
CA ASP A 197 -10.96 15.09 16.97
C ASP A 197 -10.85 14.91 15.44
N LEU A 198 -11.33 13.78 14.90
CA LEU A 198 -11.39 13.50 13.46
C LEU A 198 -12.10 14.63 12.69
N PHE A 199 -13.36 14.93 13.03
CA PHE A 199 -14.17 15.90 12.29
C PHE A 199 -13.59 17.31 12.39
N ARG A 200 -13.12 17.68 13.58
CA ARG A 200 -12.46 18.97 13.83
C ARG A 200 -11.12 19.09 13.11
N GLY A 201 -10.37 18.00 12.99
CA GLY A 201 -9.10 17.94 12.25
C GLY A 201 -9.31 18.01 10.74
N ILE A 202 -10.28 17.26 10.19
CA ILE A 202 -10.68 17.33 8.78
C ILE A 202 -11.07 18.76 8.42
N PHE A 203 -11.89 19.42 9.26
CA PHE A 203 -12.31 20.81 9.02
C PHE A 203 -11.13 21.78 8.96
N SER A 204 -10.18 21.69 9.90
CA SER A 204 -8.94 22.49 9.89
C SER A 204 -8.10 22.29 8.62
N VAL A 205 -7.91 21.03 8.18
CA VAL A 205 -7.18 20.73 6.93
C VAL A 205 -7.90 21.29 5.70
N LEU A 206 -9.22 21.14 5.62
CA LEU A 206 -10.04 21.60 4.49
C LEU A 206 -10.15 23.13 4.41
N GLN A 207 -10.25 23.81 5.56
CA GLN A 207 -10.26 25.27 5.63
C GLN A 207 -8.87 25.89 5.47
N LYS A 208 -7.79 25.11 5.66
CA LYS A 208 -6.40 25.59 5.77
C LYS A 208 -6.27 26.70 6.81
N ASP A 209 -6.86 26.46 7.98
CA ASP A 209 -6.86 27.39 9.11
C ASP A 209 -5.44 27.65 9.65
N GLU A 210 -5.29 28.62 10.55
CA GLU A 210 -3.98 28.98 11.11
C GLU A 210 -3.29 27.78 11.78
N LEU A 211 -4.07 26.95 12.48
CA LEU A 211 -3.60 25.70 13.08
C LEU A 211 -2.99 24.74 12.02
N PHE A 212 -3.65 24.53 10.89
CA PHE A 212 -3.11 23.70 9.79
C PHE A 212 -1.87 24.32 9.14
N ARG A 213 -1.80 25.66 9.07
CA ARG A 213 -0.64 26.39 8.55
C ARG A 213 0.56 26.26 9.50
N ASP A 214 0.35 26.35 10.81
CA ASP A 214 1.39 26.14 11.82
C ASP A 214 1.85 24.69 11.91
N PHE A 215 0.94 23.74 11.89
CA PHE A 215 1.24 22.31 11.73
C PHE A 215 2.11 22.04 10.48
N THR A 216 1.85 22.74 9.37
CA THR A 216 2.64 22.61 8.14
C THR A 216 3.99 23.33 8.23
N ARG A 217 4.07 24.52 8.85
CA ARG A 217 5.33 25.23 9.15
C ARG A 217 6.23 24.40 10.06
N ALA A 218 5.64 23.72 11.04
CA ALA A 218 6.29 22.77 11.95
C ALA A 218 6.64 21.41 11.32
N GLN A 219 6.42 21.25 10.00
CA GLN A 219 6.68 20.03 9.24
C GLN A 219 5.87 18.79 9.68
N GLY A 220 4.79 18.95 10.44
CA GLY A 220 3.94 17.84 10.88
C GLY A 220 3.30 17.07 9.71
N SER A 221 2.91 17.80 8.65
CA SER A 221 2.34 17.21 7.43
C SER A 221 3.36 16.48 6.54
N PHE A 222 4.67 16.58 6.80
CA PHE A 222 5.70 15.97 5.94
C PHE A 222 5.78 14.44 6.08
N SER A 223 5.17 13.88 7.12
CA SER A 223 5.08 12.43 7.36
C SER A 223 4.13 11.68 6.41
N SER A 224 3.40 12.37 5.52
CA SER A 224 2.21 11.79 4.87
C SER A 224 2.46 10.69 3.83
N MET A 225 1.56 9.72 3.79
CA MET A 225 1.57 8.58 2.86
C MET A 225 1.51 9.05 1.41
N VAL A 226 0.65 10.03 1.10
CA VAL A 226 0.55 10.63 -0.24
C VAL A 226 1.87 11.28 -0.68
N ARG A 227 2.64 11.86 0.25
CA ARG A 227 3.98 12.42 -0.05
C ARG A 227 5.07 11.35 -0.21
N SER A 228 4.84 10.11 0.23
CA SER A 228 5.76 8.99 0.00
C SER A 228 5.71 8.43 -1.43
N LEU A 229 4.65 8.71 -2.19
CA LEU A 229 4.53 8.36 -3.61
C LEU A 229 5.63 9.00 -4.46
N THR A 230 6.03 10.21 -4.10
CA THR A 230 6.95 11.02 -4.89
C THR A 230 8.40 10.80 -4.42
N THR A 231 9.00 9.70 -4.89
CA THR A 231 10.46 9.52 -4.77
C THR A 231 11.23 10.47 -5.71
N ASP A 232 10.58 10.93 -6.78
CA ASP A 232 11.11 11.94 -7.69
C ASP A 232 10.82 13.36 -7.20
N ARG A 233 11.85 14.22 -7.19
CA ARG A 233 11.77 15.63 -6.79
C ARG A 233 10.76 16.39 -7.64
N ALA A 234 10.72 16.19 -8.96
CA ALA A 234 9.81 16.92 -9.84
C ALA A 234 8.33 16.59 -9.55
N ALA A 235 8.03 15.32 -9.25
CA ALA A 235 6.70 14.90 -8.84
C ALA A 235 6.33 15.41 -7.44
N ALA A 236 7.26 15.38 -6.48
CA ALA A 236 7.06 15.94 -5.14
C ALA A 236 6.78 17.44 -5.20
N GLN A 237 7.47 18.16 -6.08
CA GLN A 237 7.24 19.58 -6.35
C GLN A 237 5.90 19.84 -7.04
N LYS A 238 5.42 18.95 -7.92
CA LYS A 238 4.08 19.05 -8.52
C LYS A 238 2.98 18.90 -7.44
N VAL A 239 3.10 17.90 -6.57
CA VAL A 239 2.20 17.70 -5.42
C VAL A 239 2.28 18.88 -4.44
N PHE A 240 3.47 19.41 -4.17
CA PHE A 240 3.66 20.60 -3.33
C PHE A 240 3.05 21.87 -3.95
N ARG A 241 3.20 22.08 -5.27
CA ARG A 241 2.53 23.17 -6.01
C ARG A 241 1.02 23.02 -5.97
N GLN A 242 0.47 21.82 -6.21
CA GLN A 242 -0.98 21.56 -6.10
C GLN A 242 -1.50 21.88 -4.69
N LEU A 243 -0.75 21.50 -3.65
CA LEU A 243 -1.11 21.79 -2.26
C LEU A 243 -1.12 23.27 -1.90
N LEU A 244 -0.18 24.05 -2.43
CA LEU A 244 -0.11 25.49 -2.23
C LEU A 244 -1.08 26.29 -3.12
N ALA A 245 -1.32 25.84 -4.36
CA ALA A 245 -2.14 26.55 -5.35
C ALA A 245 -3.65 26.35 -5.19
N ALA A 246 -4.08 25.26 -4.54
CA ALA A 246 -5.50 24.97 -4.30
C ALA A 246 -6.12 25.92 -3.26
N ASN A 247 -6.54 27.12 -3.68
CA ASN A 247 -7.36 28.03 -2.89
C ASN A 247 -8.85 27.72 -3.14
N HIS A 248 -9.56 27.32 -2.09
CA HIS A 248 -10.98 26.91 -2.04
C HIS A 248 -11.34 25.55 -2.69
N PRO A 249 -11.33 24.44 -1.93
CA PRO A 249 -11.75 23.13 -2.47
C PRO A 249 -13.26 23.05 -2.74
N PHE A 250 -14.11 23.81 -2.04
CA PHE A 250 -15.55 23.53 -1.99
C PHE A 250 -16.40 23.97 -3.19
N LYS A 251 -16.02 25.02 -3.93
CA LYS A 251 -16.83 25.53 -5.05
C LYS A 251 -16.76 24.65 -6.31
N GLU A 252 -15.88 23.65 -6.34
CA GLU A 252 -15.62 22.83 -7.52
C GLU A 252 -15.77 21.31 -7.29
N PHE A 253 -16.25 20.79 -6.15
CA PHE A 253 -16.47 19.33 -6.01
C PHE A 253 -17.39 18.77 -7.11
N ALA A 254 -18.43 19.51 -7.48
CA ALA A 254 -19.36 19.12 -8.54
C ALA A 254 -18.79 19.23 -9.96
N THR A 255 -17.67 19.96 -10.17
CA THR A 255 -16.96 20.06 -11.46
C THR A 255 -15.76 19.11 -11.51
N LEU A 256 -15.02 18.93 -10.40
CA LEU A 256 -13.99 17.90 -10.25
C LEU A 256 -14.57 16.50 -10.46
N ALA A 257 -15.72 16.19 -9.86
CA ALA A 257 -16.36 14.87 -9.98
C ALA A 257 -16.86 14.53 -11.39
N ARG A 258 -16.93 15.50 -12.32
CA ARG A 258 -17.37 15.28 -13.71
C ARG A 258 -16.27 14.78 -14.64
N ASN A 259 -15.00 14.91 -14.27
CA ASN A 259 -13.85 14.53 -15.09
C ASN A 259 -12.90 13.59 -14.32
N PRO A 260 -12.32 12.54 -14.95
CA PRO A 260 -11.49 11.56 -14.25
C PRO A 260 -10.31 12.17 -13.47
N SER A 261 -9.65 13.18 -14.03
CA SER A 261 -8.53 13.89 -13.38
C SER A 261 -8.94 14.70 -12.16
N GLY A 262 -10.11 15.34 -12.20
CA GLY A 262 -10.65 16.09 -11.07
C GLY A 262 -11.09 15.17 -9.93
N MET A 263 -11.66 14.01 -10.26
CA MET A 263 -12.06 13.01 -9.27
C MET A 263 -10.85 12.41 -8.55
N ILE A 264 -9.71 12.19 -9.24
CA ILE A 264 -8.45 11.78 -8.61
C ILE A 264 -7.93 12.85 -7.62
N GLU A 265 -7.96 14.13 -8.01
CA GLU A 265 -7.54 15.23 -7.13
C GLU A 265 -8.45 15.38 -5.90
N MET A 266 -9.76 15.18 -6.07
CA MET A 266 -10.74 15.13 -4.97
C MET A 266 -10.40 14.04 -3.95
N LEU A 267 -10.11 12.82 -4.42
CA LEU A 267 -9.70 11.70 -3.55
C LEU A 267 -8.39 11.99 -2.82
N ARG A 268 -7.43 12.59 -3.53
CA ARG A 268 -6.13 13.00 -2.96
C ARG A 268 -6.33 13.99 -1.81
N ILE A 269 -7.17 15.01 -2.00
CA ILE A 269 -7.51 16.02 -0.98
C ILE A 269 -8.23 15.38 0.21
N LEU A 270 -9.22 14.51 -0.03
CA LEU A 270 -9.97 13.84 1.03
C LEU A 270 -9.08 12.89 1.83
N SER A 271 -8.26 12.07 1.18
CA SER A 271 -7.30 11.16 1.83
C SER A 271 -6.27 11.93 2.67
N GLU A 272 -5.73 13.04 2.15
CA GLU A 272 -4.82 13.91 2.90
C GLU A 272 -5.51 14.62 4.08
N GLY A 273 -6.80 14.97 3.93
CA GLY A 273 -7.65 15.47 5.00
C GLY A 273 -7.84 14.46 6.12
N PHE A 274 -8.17 13.21 5.77
CA PHE A 274 -8.28 12.11 6.71
C PHE A 274 -6.94 11.83 7.42
N GLU A 275 -5.84 11.69 6.67
CA GLU A 275 -4.52 11.34 7.22
C GLU A 275 -3.96 12.42 8.16
N ASN A 276 -4.13 13.71 7.83
CA ASN A 276 -3.63 14.80 8.67
C ASN A 276 -4.59 15.19 9.81
N SER A 277 -5.86 14.77 9.79
CA SER A 277 -6.87 15.20 10.79
C SER A 277 -6.45 14.93 12.24
N THR A 278 -5.99 13.72 12.54
CA THR A 278 -5.51 13.30 13.86
C THR A 278 -4.18 13.96 14.20
N ARG A 279 -3.28 14.09 13.22
CA ARG A 279 -1.98 14.77 13.38
C ARG A 279 -2.15 16.25 13.73
N VAL A 280 -3.03 16.98 13.06
CA VAL A 280 -3.33 18.41 13.33
C VAL A 280 -3.86 18.62 14.76
N ARG A 281 -4.63 17.67 15.30
CA ARG A 281 -5.18 17.76 16.66
C ARG A 281 -4.17 17.33 17.74
N GLU A 282 -3.32 16.35 17.48
CA GLU A 282 -2.16 16.06 18.34
C GLU A 282 -1.16 17.23 18.32
N PHE A 283 -0.96 17.88 17.17
CA PHE A 283 -0.15 19.11 17.06
C PHE A 283 -0.70 20.23 17.96
N ALA A 284 -2.00 20.51 17.92
CA ALA A 284 -2.63 21.50 18.80
C ALA A 284 -2.33 21.21 20.29
N ARG A 285 -2.65 20.00 20.74
CA ARG A 285 -2.46 19.57 22.14
C ARG A 285 -0.99 19.58 22.56
N ALA A 286 -0.09 19.16 21.68
CA ALA A 286 1.34 19.16 21.96
C ALA A 286 1.93 20.58 21.95
N ALA A 287 1.42 21.49 21.12
CA ALA A 287 1.80 22.90 21.15
C ALA A 287 1.33 23.59 22.44
N GLU A 288 0.07 23.34 22.85
CA GLU A 288 -0.48 23.77 24.15
C GLU A 288 0.34 23.22 25.33
N ALA A 289 0.76 21.95 25.29
CA ALA A 289 1.48 21.30 26.37
C ALA A 289 2.99 21.62 26.45
N THR A 290 3.64 21.99 25.34
CA THR A 290 5.11 22.18 25.27
C THR A 290 5.55 23.61 24.97
N GLY A 291 4.70 24.44 24.36
CA GLY A 291 5.06 25.76 23.86
C GLY A 291 6.01 25.76 22.64
N ASP A 292 6.49 24.59 22.17
CA ASP A 292 7.41 24.48 21.03
C ASP A 292 6.74 23.83 19.82
N ALA A 293 6.51 24.62 18.78
CA ALA A 293 5.94 24.16 17.52
C ALA A 293 6.74 23.01 16.86
N ARG A 294 8.06 22.92 17.07
CA ARG A 294 8.89 21.81 16.53
C ARG A 294 8.65 20.51 17.28
N LEU A 295 8.55 20.56 18.61
CA LEU A 295 8.20 19.39 19.43
C LEU A 295 6.76 18.95 19.15
N ALA A 296 5.83 19.90 19.01
CA ALA A 296 4.46 19.62 18.58
C ALA A 296 4.41 18.99 17.17
N GLY A 297 5.20 19.50 16.23
CA GLY A 297 5.38 18.92 14.89
C GLY A 297 5.89 17.49 14.96
N PHE A 298 6.89 17.20 15.79
CA PHE A 298 7.40 15.85 16.00
C PHE A 298 6.35 14.92 16.64
N ALA A 299 5.68 15.35 17.72
CA ALA A 299 4.63 14.58 18.38
C ALA A 299 3.45 14.25 17.44
N SER A 300 3.06 15.20 16.58
CA SER A 300 2.02 15.01 15.57
C SER A 300 2.37 13.96 14.51
N ARG A 301 3.66 13.74 14.24
CA ARG A 301 4.14 12.67 13.34
C ARG A 301 4.16 11.33 14.05
N GLU A 302 4.48 11.30 15.34
CA GLU A 302 4.49 10.08 16.15
C GLU A 302 3.10 9.49 16.45
N ILE A 303 1.99 10.20 16.26
CA ILE A 303 0.65 9.64 16.55
C ILE A 303 0.26 8.49 15.60
N SER A 304 0.68 8.55 14.33
CA SER A 304 0.47 7.51 13.31
C SER A 304 1.83 6.98 12.79
N LEU A 305 1.86 6.32 11.63
CA LEU A 305 3.12 6.00 10.95
C LEU A 305 3.69 7.26 10.28
N ASP A 306 5.02 7.37 10.27
CA ASP A 306 5.74 8.46 9.61
C ASP A 306 6.49 7.88 8.40
N PHE A 307 5.86 7.98 7.23
CA PHE A 307 6.33 7.39 5.98
C PHE A 307 7.66 7.95 5.48
N GLN A 308 8.24 8.98 6.13
CA GLN A 308 9.58 9.49 5.84
C GLN A 308 10.67 8.95 6.78
N LYS A 309 10.30 8.43 7.96
CA LYS A 309 11.22 7.83 8.95
C LYS A 309 11.64 6.44 8.48
N MET A 310 12.76 6.36 7.76
CA MET A 310 13.35 5.10 7.32
C MET A 310 14.88 5.16 7.28
N GLY A 311 15.52 4.06 7.70
CA GLY A 311 16.99 3.90 7.66
C GLY A 311 17.55 3.84 6.24
N ALA A 312 18.86 4.01 6.11
CA ALA A 312 19.54 4.16 4.82
C ALA A 312 19.42 2.94 3.88
N SER A 313 19.42 1.73 4.44
CA SER A 313 19.21 0.46 3.72
C SER A 313 17.74 0.26 3.36
N VAL A 314 16.85 0.43 4.34
CA VAL A 314 15.39 0.34 4.18
C VAL A 314 14.89 1.33 3.11
N ARG A 315 15.49 2.52 3.00
CA ARG A 315 15.17 3.51 1.96
C ARG A 315 15.44 3.01 0.53
N ILE A 316 16.42 2.13 0.34
CA ILE A 316 16.67 1.46 -0.96
C ILE A 316 15.69 0.30 -1.12
N ALA A 317 15.58 -0.59 -0.13
CA ALA A 317 14.72 -1.77 -0.22
C ALA A 317 13.23 -1.42 -0.41
N ASN A 318 12.76 -0.32 0.20
CA ASN A 318 11.42 0.23 0.03
C ASN A 318 11.17 0.80 -1.40
N GLN A 319 12.17 0.89 -2.28
CA GLN A 319 11.96 1.18 -3.71
C GLN A 319 11.56 -0.08 -4.50
N LEU A 320 11.82 -1.27 -3.95
CA LEU A 320 11.54 -2.58 -4.57
C LEU A 320 10.39 -3.33 -3.89
N SER A 321 10.29 -3.26 -2.56
CA SER A 321 9.14 -3.74 -1.78
C SER A 321 8.30 -2.54 -1.30
N PRO A 322 7.03 -2.40 -1.69
CA PRO A 322 6.20 -1.27 -1.32
C PRO A 322 5.77 -1.40 0.14
N PHE A 323 5.75 -0.27 0.86
CA PHE A 323 5.38 -0.19 2.28
C PHE A 323 6.31 -0.95 3.25
N LEU A 324 7.42 -1.54 2.78
CA LEU A 324 8.44 -2.18 3.64
C LEU A 324 8.86 -1.30 4.82
N ALA A 325 9.08 0.00 4.58
CA ALA A 325 9.43 0.95 5.63
C ALA A 325 8.29 1.13 6.67
N ALA A 326 7.04 1.13 6.21
CA ALA A 326 5.86 1.25 7.07
C ALA A 326 5.64 -0.02 7.89
N ASN A 327 5.84 -1.22 7.31
CA ASN A 327 5.73 -2.49 8.03
C ASN A 327 6.78 -2.60 9.15
N ILE A 328 8.06 -2.30 8.85
CA ILE A 328 9.13 -2.24 9.87
C ILE A 328 8.79 -1.23 10.97
N GLN A 329 8.26 -0.06 10.58
CA GLN A 329 7.90 0.99 11.52
C GLN A 329 6.69 0.66 12.39
N GLY A 330 5.70 -0.07 11.87
CA GLY A 330 4.52 -0.55 12.60
C GLY A 330 4.94 -1.45 13.76
N VAL A 331 5.74 -2.47 13.46
CA VAL A 331 6.33 -3.39 14.45
C VAL A 331 7.25 -2.64 15.44
N GLU A 332 8.16 -1.77 14.97
CA GLU A 332 9.01 -0.94 15.86
C GLU A 332 8.18 -0.11 16.83
N LYS A 333 7.14 0.55 16.32
CA LYS A 333 6.27 1.42 17.11
C LYS A 333 5.43 0.62 18.12
N LEU A 334 4.89 -0.53 17.71
CA LEU A 334 4.18 -1.45 18.60
C LEU A 334 5.07 -1.85 19.77
N VAL A 335 6.24 -2.43 19.48
CA VAL A 335 7.20 -2.89 20.51
C VAL A 335 7.65 -1.73 21.40
N ARG A 336 7.98 -0.57 20.82
CA ARG A 336 8.40 0.62 21.58
C ARG A 336 7.30 1.15 22.49
N GLN A 337 6.05 1.25 22.04
CA GLN A 337 4.96 1.78 22.88
C GLN A 337 4.53 0.78 23.96
N ALA A 338 4.47 -0.52 23.63
CA ALA A 338 4.25 -1.58 24.60
C ALA A 338 5.34 -1.61 25.69
N GLY A 339 6.61 -1.42 25.32
CA GLY A 339 7.72 -1.35 26.29
C GLY A 339 7.78 -0.06 27.10
N GLN A 340 7.45 1.10 26.51
CA GLN A 340 7.56 2.40 27.20
C GLN A 340 6.43 2.69 28.20
N LYS A 341 5.20 2.25 27.90
CA LYS A 341 4.01 2.49 28.75
C LYS A 341 3.10 1.26 28.79
N PRO A 342 3.58 0.08 29.26
CA PRO A 342 2.88 -1.19 29.10
C PRO A 342 1.46 -1.19 29.64
N LEU A 343 1.22 -0.66 30.84
CA LEU A 343 -0.12 -0.64 31.45
C LEU A 343 -1.11 0.20 30.64
N ASN A 344 -0.74 1.45 30.30
CA ASN A 344 -1.60 2.36 29.55
C ASN A 344 -1.84 1.87 28.11
N PHE A 345 -0.83 1.28 27.49
CA PHE A 345 -0.92 0.69 26.15
C PHE A 345 -1.92 -0.48 26.16
N ASN A 346 -1.74 -1.46 27.05
CA ASN A 346 -2.62 -2.62 27.17
C ASN A 346 -4.05 -2.22 27.54
N ALA A 347 -4.24 -1.35 28.53
CA ALA A 347 -5.57 -0.91 28.96
C ALA A 347 -6.36 -0.24 27.82
N ARG A 348 -5.70 0.57 26.99
CA ARG A 348 -6.33 1.21 25.82
C ARG A 348 -6.54 0.24 24.67
N ALA A 349 -5.61 -0.68 24.41
CA ALA A 349 -5.81 -1.72 23.41
C ALA A 349 -7.01 -2.61 23.78
N MET A 350 -7.11 -3.01 25.06
CA MET A 350 -8.28 -3.73 25.57
C MET A 350 -9.57 -2.90 25.42
N ALA A 351 -9.58 -1.63 25.85
CA ALA A 351 -10.78 -0.80 25.82
C ALA A 351 -11.27 -0.45 24.40
N TYR A 352 -10.36 -0.18 23.46
CA TYR A 352 -10.70 0.30 22.11
C TYR A 352 -10.67 -0.79 21.02
N ILE A 353 -10.07 -1.96 21.29
CA ILE A 353 -9.95 -3.06 20.33
C ILE A 353 -10.59 -4.33 20.89
N THR A 354 -10.18 -4.82 22.06
CA THR A 354 -10.67 -6.10 22.59
C THR A 354 -12.14 -6.05 22.98
N LEU A 355 -12.58 -5.10 23.82
CA LEU A 355 -13.98 -5.03 24.29
C LEU A 355 -14.99 -4.87 23.13
N PRO A 356 -14.76 -4.00 22.12
CA PRO A 356 -15.61 -3.96 20.92
C PRO A 356 -15.61 -5.27 20.12
N THR A 357 -14.49 -6.00 20.08
CA THR A 357 -14.41 -7.30 19.40
C THR A 357 -15.24 -8.36 20.13
N ILE A 358 -15.12 -8.45 21.46
CA ILE A 358 -15.90 -9.38 22.28
C ILE A 358 -17.39 -9.07 22.13
N ALA A 359 -17.79 -7.80 22.21
CA ALA A 359 -19.18 -7.39 22.03
C ALA A 359 -19.71 -7.73 20.63
N LEU A 360 -18.90 -7.54 19.58
CA LEU A 360 -19.31 -7.87 18.21
C LEU A 360 -19.37 -9.38 17.96
N TRP A 361 -18.46 -10.17 18.54
CA TRP A 361 -18.51 -11.63 18.47
C TRP A 361 -19.75 -12.16 19.21
N LEU A 362 -20.08 -11.63 20.39
CA LEU A 362 -21.31 -11.96 21.12
C LEU A 362 -22.61 -11.59 20.36
N LEU A 363 -22.55 -10.64 19.42
CA LEU A 363 -23.68 -10.30 18.54
C LEU A 363 -23.78 -11.23 17.31
N ASN A 364 -22.76 -12.06 17.04
CA ASN A 364 -22.57 -12.77 15.77
C ASN A 364 -22.28 -14.27 15.91
N PHE A 365 -21.94 -14.79 17.09
CA PHE A 365 -21.49 -16.19 17.26
C PHE A 365 -22.54 -17.23 16.82
N ASP A 366 -23.81 -16.87 16.96
CA ASP A 366 -25.03 -17.59 16.59
C ASP A 366 -25.39 -17.49 15.09
N ASP A 367 -24.72 -16.62 14.32
CA ASP A 367 -25.02 -16.40 12.90
C ASP A 367 -24.24 -17.39 12.01
N PRO A 368 -24.91 -18.31 11.30
CA PRO A 368 -24.21 -19.30 10.46
C PRO A 368 -23.47 -18.66 9.28
N VAL A 369 -23.92 -17.48 8.80
CA VAL A 369 -23.24 -16.74 7.73
C VAL A 369 -21.98 -16.07 8.27
N TYR A 370 -22.02 -15.54 9.51
CA TYR A 370 -20.82 -15.07 10.21
C TYR A 370 -19.80 -16.20 10.37
N GLN A 371 -20.27 -17.37 10.79
CA GLN A 371 -19.36 -18.49 11.05
C GLN A 371 -18.64 -18.99 9.80
N GLN A 372 -19.32 -18.98 8.66
CA GLN A 372 -18.75 -19.33 7.35
C GLN A 372 -17.78 -18.28 6.75
N LEU A 373 -17.65 -17.08 7.34
CA LEU A 373 -16.68 -16.09 6.88
C LEU A 373 -15.23 -16.62 7.03
N PRO A 374 -14.36 -16.44 6.02
CA PRO A 374 -12.98 -16.94 6.09
C PRO A 374 -12.15 -16.21 7.16
N TRP A 375 -11.20 -16.92 7.76
CA TRP A 375 -10.41 -16.42 8.90
C TRP A 375 -9.72 -15.08 8.61
N TRP A 376 -9.04 -14.93 7.46
CA TRP A 376 -8.41 -13.65 7.07
C TRP A 376 -9.36 -12.46 7.14
N ARG A 377 -10.67 -12.68 6.87
CA ARG A 377 -11.68 -11.62 6.92
C ARG A 377 -12.12 -11.32 8.36
N LYS A 378 -12.27 -12.34 9.21
CA LYS A 378 -12.51 -12.14 10.64
C LYS A 378 -11.30 -11.43 11.27
N ASP A 379 -10.09 -11.90 11.01
CA ASP A 379 -8.84 -11.37 11.58
C ASP A 379 -8.56 -9.91 11.18
N LEU A 380 -8.82 -9.53 9.92
CA LEU A 380 -8.53 -8.18 9.41
C LEU A 380 -9.71 -7.19 9.51
N PHE A 381 -10.94 -7.65 9.75
CA PHE A 381 -12.15 -6.81 9.77
C PHE A 381 -13.13 -7.19 10.90
N TRP A 382 -13.67 -6.18 11.57
CA TRP A 382 -14.89 -6.29 12.35
C TRP A 382 -16.08 -6.35 11.39
N ASN A 383 -16.82 -7.45 11.38
CA ASN A 383 -17.94 -7.66 10.47
C ASN A 383 -19.24 -7.31 11.21
N ILE A 384 -19.74 -6.08 11.03
CA ILE A 384 -20.99 -5.61 11.65
C ILE A 384 -22.17 -6.08 10.79
N PRO A 385 -23.12 -6.88 11.30
CA PRO A 385 -24.24 -7.35 10.49
C PRO A 385 -25.16 -6.18 10.09
N PHE A 386 -25.81 -6.31 8.93
CA PHE A 386 -26.91 -5.45 8.55
C PHE A 386 -28.23 -6.07 9.03
N TRP A 387 -29.02 -5.29 9.76
CA TRP A 387 -30.39 -5.66 10.14
C TRP A 387 -31.41 -5.13 9.13
N ARG A 388 -32.46 -5.91 8.89
CA ARG A 388 -33.66 -5.47 8.17
C ARG A 388 -34.88 -5.78 9.04
N TRP A 389 -35.87 -4.91 9.00
CA TRP A 389 -37.19 -5.24 9.53
C TRP A 389 -37.81 -6.37 8.70
N ASN A 390 -38.27 -7.43 9.36
CA ASN A 390 -39.04 -8.49 8.73
C ASN A 390 -40.52 -8.33 9.09
N ASP A 391 -41.35 -8.02 8.09
CA ASP A 391 -42.79 -7.80 8.27
C ASP A 391 -43.56 -9.06 8.70
N GLN A 392 -43.03 -10.26 8.42
CA GLN A 392 -43.68 -11.52 8.82
C GLN A 392 -43.41 -11.85 10.29
N SER A 393 -42.17 -11.71 10.76
CA SER A 393 -41.79 -12.02 12.14
C SER A 393 -41.97 -10.84 13.11
N GLN A 394 -42.15 -9.62 12.57
CA GLN A 394 -42.26 -8.34 13.28
C GLN A 394 -41.01 -8.03 14.14
N ARG A 395 -39.82 -8.32 13.60
CA ARG A 395 -38.52 -8.14 14.30
C ARG A 395 -37.47 -7.55 13.37
N LEU A 396 -36.40 -7.02 13.96
CA LEU A 396 -35.14 -6.79 13.24
C LEU A 396 -34.37 -8.09 13.15
N GLU A 397 -34.09 -8.53 11.93
CA GLU A 397 -33.33 -9.76 11.65
C GLU A 397 -32.02 -9.45 10.92
N LYS A 398 -30.98 -10.25 11.19
CA LYS A 398 -29.71 -10.19 10.47
C LYS A 398 -29.96 -10.60 9.01
N THR A 399 -29.39 -9.86 8.06
CA THR A 399 -29.63 -10.07 6.62
C THR A 399 -28.60 -10.98 5.92
N GLY A 400 -27.73 -11.67 6.69
CA GLY A 400 -26.54 -12.38 6.18
C GLY A 400 -25.39 -11.46 5.75
N ARG A 401 -25.66 -10.17 5.51
CA ARG A 401 -24.65 -9.21 5.05
C ARG A 401 -23.94 -8.53 6.19
N PHE A 402 -22.64 -8.32 6.01
CA PHE A 402 -21.79 -7.62 6.97
C PHE A 402 -21.12 -6.39 6.36
N PHE A 403 -21.09 -5.31 7.13
CA PHE A 403 -20.28 -4.11 6.94
C PHE A 403 -18.88 -4.32 7.59
N PRO A 404 -17.81 -4.53 6.80
CA PRO A 404 -16.46 -4.75 7.33
C PRO A 404 -15.79 -3.43 7.73
N ILE A 405 -15.57 -3.21 9.02
CA ILE A 405 -14.68 -2.17 9.54
C ILE A 405 -13.28 -2.77 9.71
N PRO A 406 -12.26 -2.28 9.01
CA PRO A 406 -10.91 -2.85 9.11
C PRO A 406 -10.29 -2.58 10.49
N ARG A 407 -9.76 -3.64 11.09
CA ARG A 407 -9.05 -3.60 12.38
C ARG A 407 -7.67 -2.94 12.19
N PRO A 408 -7.10 -2.28 13.22
CA PRO A 408 -5.70 -1.84 13.22
C PRO A 408 -4.77 -3.00 12.84
N PHE A 409 -3.57 -2.72 12.30
CA PHE A 409 -2.65 -3.72 11.75
C PHE A 409 -2.21 -4.81 12.76
N GLU A 410 -1.02 -4.70 13.36
CA GLU A 410 -0.47 -5.72 14.25
C GLU A 410 -1.30 -5.85 15.53
N MET A 411 -1.82 -4.72 16.02
CA MET A 411 -2.72 -4.69 17.18
C MET A 411 -4.07 -5.38 16.92
N GLY A 412 -4.55 -5.44 15.67
CA GLY A 412 -5.79 -6.14 15.35
C GLY A 412 -5.65 -7.64 15.49
N LEU A 413 -4.53 -8.21 15.04
CA LEU A 413 -4.27 -9.65 15.23
C LEU A 413 -4.14 -10.00 16.73
N ILE A 414 -3.39 -9.19 17.49
CA ILE A 414 -3.11 -9.47 18.91
C ILE A 414 -4.30 -9.18 19.84
N TYR A 415 -4.99 -8.04 19.67
CA TYR A 415 -6.03 -7.58 20.60
C TYR A 415 -7.47 -7.76 20.10
N ALA A 416 -7.68 -8.21 18.86
CA ALA A 416 -9.00 -8.57 18.36
C ALA A 416 -9.05 -10.02 17.87
N ALA A 417 -8.24 -10.40 16.88
CA ALA A 417 -8.30 -11.75 16.28
C ALA A 417 -7.98 -12.85 17.30
N PHE A 418 -6.94 -12.70 18.12
CA PHE A 418 -6.62 -13.69 19.16
C PHE A 418 -7.74 -13.84 20.21
N PRO A 419 -8.27 -12.78 20.85
CA PRO A 419 -9.45 -12.90 21.71
C PRO A 419 -10.68 -13.52 21.02
N GLU A 420 -10.91 -13.21 19.74
CA GLU A 420 -12.00 -13.80 18.97
C GLU A 420 -11.80 -15.30 18.70
N ARG A 421 -10.57 -15.72 18.36
CA ARG A 421 -10.22 -17.13 18.17
C ARG A 421 -10.26 -17.92 19.50
N VAL A 422 -9.88 -17.30 20.61
CA VAL A 422 -10.07 -17.86 21.96
C VAL A 422 -11.56 -18.01 22.29
N LEU A 423 -12.40 -16.99 22.02
CA LEU A 423 -13.85 -17.08 22.22
C LEU A 423 -14.49 -18.16 21.34
N GLN A 424 -14.07 -18.26 20.08
CA GLN A 424 -14.50 -19.31 19.16
C GLN A 424 -14.13 -20.71 19.68
N TRP A 425 -12.89 -20.89 20.15
CA TRP A 425 -12.45 -22.14 20.77
C TRP A 425 -13.26 -22.48 22.04
N ILE A 426 -13.52 -21.51 22.92
CA ILE A 426 -14.41 -21.70 24.08
C ILE A 426 -15.81 -22.12 23.61
N ALA A 427 -16.35 -21.45 22.59
CA ALA A 427 -17.71 -21.71 22.09
C ALA A 427 -17.89 -23.09 21.46
N GLU A 428 -16.83 -23.65 20.88
CA GLU A 428 -16.84 -25.00 20.32
C GLU A 428 -16.78 -26.09 21.41
N HIS A 429 -16.10 -25.81 22.53
CA HIS A 429 -15.86 -26.77 23.62
C HIS A 429 -16.86 -26.66 24.80
N ASP A 430 -17.53 -25.53 24.98
CA ASP A 430 -18.60 -25.35 25.97
C ASP A 430 -19.95 -25.81 25.40
N GLU A 431 -20.63 -26.76 26.06
CA GLU A 431 -21.91 -27.30 25.58
C GLU A 431 -23.00 -26.24 25.38
N SER A 432 -23.00 -25.16 26.17
CA SER A 432 -24.02 -24.12 26.12
C SER A 432 -23.92 -23.30 24.83
N PHE A 433 -22.70 -22.96 24.42
CA PHE A 433 -22.43 -22.25 23.18
C PHE A 433 -22.46 -23.19 21.97
N SER A 434 -21.89 -24.39 22.13
CA SER A 434 -21.78 -25.38 21.05
C SER A 434 -23.16 -25.82 20.56
N ARG A 435 -24.16 -25.99 21.45
CA ARG A 435 -25.56 -26.24 21.06
C ARG A 435 -26.14 -25.13 20.17
N VAL A 436 -25.94 -23.86 20.55
CA VAL A 436 -26.42 -22.70 19.77
C VAL A 436 -25.74 -22.61 18.40
N MET A 437 -24.44 -22.94 18.30
CA MET A 437 -23.75 -22.96 17.00
C MET A 437 -24.06 -24.20 16.15
N THR A 438 -24.34 -25.35 16.77
CA THR A 438 -24.60 -26.63 16.06
C THR A 438 -26.03 -26.74 15.53
N GLU A 439 -27.02 -26.05 16.11
CA GLU A 439 -28.34 -25.86 15.46
C GLU A 439 -28.20 -25.16 14.08
N GLY A 440 -27.13 -24.38 13.86
CA GLY A 440 -26.76 -23.80 12.57
C GLY A 440 -25.92 -24.70 11.64
N GLY A 441 -25.48 -25.88 12.10
CA GLY A 441 -24.91 -26.94 11.26
C GLY A 441 -23.52 -26.71 10.66
N VAL A 442 -22.70 -25.78 11.17
CA VAL A 442 -21.36 -25.46 10.58
C VAL A 442 -20.21 -25.90 11.49
N PRO A 443 -19.44 -26.95 11.12
CA PRO A 443 -18.16 -27.26 11.76
C PRO A 443 -17.11 -26.19 11.41
N VAL A 444 -16.94 -25.23 12.31
CA VAL A 444 -15.77 -24.35 12.30
C VAL A 444 -14.59 -25.21 12.76
N GLY A 445 -13.70 -25.59 11.85
CA GLY A 445 -12.49 -26.34 12.24
C GLY A 445 -11.38 -25.41 12.71
N ASP A 446 -10.50 -25.95 13.56
CA ASP A 446 -9.49 -25.30 14.40
C ASP A 446 -9.47 -23.75 14.36
N PRO A 447 -9.95 -23.09 15.42
CA PRO A 447 -9.87 -21.64 15.57
C PRO A 447 -8.46 -21.06 15.57
N PHE A 448 -7.40 -21.85 15.67
CA PHE A 448 -6.01 -21.41 15.57
C PHE A 448 -5.34 -21.80 14.24
N GLU A 449 -6.06 -22.45 13.32
CA GLU A 449 -5.62 -22.71 11.94
C GLU A 449 -5.10 -21.42 11.30
N ASP A 450 -3.85 -21.50 10.82
CA ASP A 450 -3.05 -20.43 10.25
C ASP A 450 -2.90 -19.15 11.10
N TYR A 451 -3.33 -19.12 12.37
CA TYR A 451 -3.22 -17.90 13.17
C TYR A 451 -1.75 -17.51 13.39
N LEU A 452 -0.91 -18.48 13.73
CA LEU A 452 0.49 -18.22 14.03
C LEU A 452 1.31 -17.87 12.77
N SER A 453 1.05 -18.52 11.63
CA SER A 453 1.66 -18.15 10.34
C SER A 453 1.22 -16.75 9.94
N ASN A 454 -0.08 -16.46 9.88
CA ASN A 454 -0.59 -15.12 9.55
C ASN A 454 -0.06 -14.01 10.50
N LEU A 455 0.09 -14.31 11.80
CA LEU A 455 0.69 -13.39 12.76
C LEU A 455 2.18 -13.16 12.46
N LEU A 456 2.94 -14.22 12.19
CA LEU A 456 4.36 -14.12 11.83
C LEU A 456 4.55 -13.40 10.48
N ASP A 457 3.71 -13.66 9.48
CA ASP A 457 3.74 -13.00 8.18
C ASP A 457 3.36 -11.51 8.27
N GLN A 458 2.46 -11.14 9.19
CA GLN A 458 2.13 -9.74 9.44
C GLN A 458 3.20 -9.01 10.26
N LEU A 459 3.94 -9.70 11.13
CA LEU A 459 5.05 -9.16 11.92
C LEU A 459 6.40 -9.19 11.18
N THR A 460 6.54 -10.01 10.14
CA THR A 460 7.75 -10.09 9.32
C THR A 460 7.62 -9.16 8.11
N PRO A 461 8.59 -8.26 7.86
CA PRO A 461 8.50 -7.38 6.70
C PRO A 461 8.69 -8.16 5.39
N GLY A 462 7.63 -8.24 4.57
CA GLY A 462 7.65 -8.90 3.26
C GLY A 462 8.84 -8.48 2.38
N THR A 463 9.78 -9.40 2.18
CA THR A 463 11.04 -9.18 1.46
C THR A 463 10.93 -9.38 -0.04
N LEU A 464 9.91 -10.09 -0.51
CA LEU A 464 9.64 -10.30 -1.93
C LEU A 464 9.42 -8.94 -2.64
N PRO A 465 10.23 -8.59 -3.65
CA PRO A 465 9.94 -7.44 -4.50
C PRO A 465 8.60 -7.61 -5.21
N VAL A 466 7.75 -6.58 -5.20
CA VAL A 466 6.38 -6.69 -5.76
C VAL A 466 6.34 -6.93 -7.26
N PHE A 467 7.46 -6.76 -7.98
CA PHE A 467 7.54 -7.19 -9.37
C PHE A 467 7.67 -8.71 -9.56
N LEU A 468 8.10 -9.47 -8.55
CA LEU A 468 8.22 -10.94 -8.63
C LEU A 468 6.91 -11.65 -8.33
N GLY A 469 6.13 -11.18 -7.34
CA GLY A 469 4.86 -11.81 -6.94
C GLY A 469 3.93 -12.09 -8.12
N PRO A 470 3.47 -11.07 -8.87
CA PRO A 470 2.56 -11.25 -10.00
C PRO A 470 3.13 -12.12 -11.13
N LEU A 471 4.45 -12.17 -11.31
CA LEU A 471 5.10 -13.03 -12.31
C LEU A 471 5.17 -14.50 -11.87
N LEU A 472 5.39 -14.74 -10.57
CA LEU A 472 5.31 -16.07 -9.98
C LEU A 472 3.88 -16.58 -10.01
N GLU A 473 2.92 -15.77 -9.54
CA GLU A 473 1.48 -16.04 -9.59
C GLU A 473 1.00 -16.37 -11.02
N ALA A 474 1.44 -15.60 -12.02
CA ALA A 474 1.11 -15.86 -13.42
C ALA A 474 1.73 -17.14 -13.99
N ARG A 475 2.84 -17.61 -13.40
CA ARG A 475 3.52 -18.85 -13.79
C ARG A 475 2.96 -20.08 -13.07
N THR A 476 2.57 -19.95 -11.81
CA THR A 476 2.05 -21.04 -10.98
C THR A 476 0.54 -21.21 -11.09
N GLY A 477 -0.18 -20.18 -11.56
CA GLY A 477 -1.64 -20.14 -11.51
C GLY A 477 -2.19 -19.98 -10.09
N TYR A 478 -1.35 -19.59 -9.13
CA TYR A 478 -1.65 -19.57 -7.69
C TYR A 478 -1.43 -18.16 -7.12
N ASP A 479 -2.45 -17.61 -6.47
CA ASP A 479 -2.50 -16.30 -5.81
C ASP A 479 -1.77 -16.38 -4.46
N LEU A 480 -0.60 -15.75 -4.36
CA LEU A 480 0.27 -15.82 -3.17
C LEU A 480 -0.26 -14.99 -1.99
N PHE A 481 -1.27 -14.14 -2.21
CA PHE A 481 -1.86 -13.29 -1.18
C PHE A 481 -3.17 -13.86 -0.62
N LEU A 482 -3.94 -14.56 -1.44
CA LEU A 482 -5.19 -15.22 -1.04
C LEU A 482 -5.08 -16.74 -0.93
N ASP A 483 -3.84 -17.25 -0.99
CA ASP A 483 -3.44 -18.65 -0.85
C ASP A 483 -4.34 -19.64 -1.61
N ARG A 484 -4.57 -19.37 -2.90
CA ARG A 484 -5.56 -20.10 -3.69
C ARG A 484 -5.23 -20.13 -5.18
N ARG A 485 -5.84 -21.07 -5.91
CA ARG A 485 -5.78 -21.10 -7.38
C ARG A 485 -6.49 -19.90 -8.00
N ILE A 486 -5.84 -19.25 -8.97
CA ILE A 486 -6.37 -18.12 -9.77
C ILE A 486 -7.42 -18.64 -10.76
N VAL A 487 -7.13 -19.79 -11.37
CA VAL A 487 -8.03 -20.54 -12.25
C VAL A 487 -8.72 -21.61 -11.41
N PRO A 488 -10.06 -21.64 -11.31
CA PRO A 488 -10.76 -22.72 -10.63
C PRO A 488 -10.57 -24.05 -11.38
N GLU A 489 -10.50 -25.17 -10.66
CA GLU A 489 -10.24 -26.49 -11.25
C GLU A 489 -11.25 -26.90 -12.33
N GLY A 490 -12.51 -26.47 -12.22
CA GLY A 490 -13.54 -26.67 -13.25
C GLY A 490 -13.25 -25.95 -14.58
N GLU A 491 -12.41 -24.91 -14.57
CA GLU A 491 -11.94 -24.19 -15.76
C GLU A 491 -10.55 -24.67 -16.24
N GLU A 492 -9.75 -25.37 -15.43
CA GLU A 492 -8.40 -25.84 -15.80
C GLU A 492 -8.38 -26.80 -17.02
N ARG A 493 -9.52 -27.40 -17.36
CA ARG A 493 -9.68 -28.25 -18.56
C ARG A 493 -9.97 -27.46 -19.84
N LEU A 494 -10.20 -26.16 -19.74
CA LEU A 494 -10.39 -25.25 -20.88
C LEU A 494 -9.04 -24.78 -21.39
N LEU A 495 -8.96 -24.54 -22.71
CA LEU A 495 -7.86 -23.79 -23.31
C LEU A 495 -7.70 -22.44 -22.60
N ASP A 496 -6.46 -22.03 -22.32
CA ASP A 496 -6.14 -20.88 -21.48
C ASP A 496 -6.93 -19.62 -21.84
N GLU A 497 -7.00 -19.24 -23.12
CA GLU A 497 -7.75 -18.04 -23.54
C GLU A 497 -9.26 -18.03 -23.24
N PHE A 498 -9.84 -19.17 -22.82
CA PHE A 498 -11.26 -19.32 -22.45
C PHE A 498 -11.50 -19.44 -20.93
N GLN A 499 -10.46 -19.50 -20.10
CA GLN A 499 -10.55 -19.58 -18.62
C GLN A 499 -10.99 -18.23 -18.01
N ALA A 500 -12.28 -17.90 -18.15
CA ALA A 500 -12.82 -16.58 -17.83
C ALA A 500 -14.28 -16.61 -17.37
N GLY A 501 -14.50 -16.64 -16.05
CA GLY A 501 -15.82 -16.54 -15.43
C GLY A 501 -16.47 -15.15 -15.55
N PRO A 502 -17.70 -14.95 -15.06
CA PRO A 502 -18.46 -13.69 -15.24
C PRO A 502 -17.80 -12.42 -14.70
N ALA A 503 -16.80 -12.54 -13.83
CA ALA A 503 -16.08 -11.39 -13.29
C ALA A 503 -15.10 -10.75 -14.31
N GLN A 504 -14.58 -11.52 -15.26
CA GLN A 504 -13.56 -11.06 -16.22
C GLN A 504 -14.18 -10.20 -17.32
N GLY A 505 -13.71 -8.95 -17.44
CA GLY A 505 -14.16 -7.98 -18.45
C GLY A 505 -13.65 -8.24 -19.86
N GLU A 506 -14.18 -7.50 -20.84
CA GLU A 506 -13.83 -7.61 -22.26
C GLU A 506 -12.32 -7.43 -22.52
N THR A 507 -11.68 -6.47 -21.86
CA THR A 507 -10.27 -6.13 -22.06
C THR A 507 -9.37 -7.31 -21.78
N VAL A 508 -9.58 -8.00 -20.65
CA VAL A 508 -8.75 -9.16 -20.26
C VAL A 508 -9.08 -10.40 -21.09
N ARG A 509 -10.32 -10.54 -21.60
CA ARG A 509 -10.68 -11.60 -22.56
C ARG A 509 -10.02 -11.39 -23.93
N VAL A 510 -10.01 -10.18 -24.45
CA VAL A 510 -9.32 -9.83 -25.70
C VAL A 510 -7.81 -10.02 -25.55
N ALA A 511 -7.24 -9.55 -24.45
CA ALA A 511 -5.82 -9.75 -24.13
C ALA A 511 -5.47 -11.25 -24.00
N GLY A 512 -6.26 -12.04 -23.28
CA GLY A 512 -6.03 -13.48 -23.12
C GLY A 512 -6.09 -14.25 -24.45
N LYS A 513 -7.06 -13.92 -25.33
CA LYS A 513 -7.14 -14.48 -26.69
C LYS A 513 -5.93 -14.15 -27.57
N TYR A 514 -5.40 -12.93 -27.46
CA TYR A 514 -4.23 -12.50 -28.21
C TYR A 514 -2.92 -13.09 -27.66
N LEU A 515 -2.78 -13.14 -26.34
CA LEU A 515 -1.59 -13.63 -25.64
C LEU A 515 -1.54 -15.16 -25.50
N LYS A 516 -2.64 -15.86 -25.77
CA LYS A 516 -2.83 -17.29 -25.45
C LYS A 516 -2.61 -17.56 -23.96
N MET A 517 -3.28 -16.77 -23.12
CA MET A 517 -3.20 -16.83 -21.67
C MET A 517 -4.58 -16.70 -21.03
N SER A 518 -4.72 -17.29 -19.85
CA SER A 518 -5.92 -17.17 -19.00
C SER A 518 -6.30 -15.72 -18.72
N PRO A 519 -7.50 -15.24 -19.11
CA PRO A 519 -7.97 -13.90 -18.77
C PRO A 519 -7.99 -13.62 -17.26
N ARG A 520 -8.17 -14.65 -16.42
CA ARG A 520 -8.01 -14.56 -14.96
C ARG A 520 -6.57 -14.25 -14.55
N ILE A 521 -5.59 -14.94 -15.15
CA ILE A 521 -4.16 -14.67 -14.92
C ILE A 521 -3.77 -13.29 -15.44
N VAL A 522 -4.26 -12.88 -16.61
CA VAL A 522 -4.02 -11.54 -17.17
C VAL A 522 -4.58 -10.45 -16.25
N GLU A 523 -5.82 -10.59 -15.76
CA GLU A 523 -6.42 -9.66 -14.79
C GLU A 523 -5.60 -9.63 -13.49
N ASN A 524 -5.24 -10.80 -12.93
CA ASN A 524 -4.44 -10.87 -11.70
C ASN A 524 -3.08 -10.21 -11.87
N THR A 525 -2.38 -10.46 -12.98
CA THR A 525 -1.05 -9.89 -13.27
C THR A 525 -1.11 -8.37 -13.35
N ILE A 526 -2.07 -7.82 -14.11
CA ILE A 526 -2.25 -6.36 -14.25
C ILE A 526 -2.53 -5.73 -12.89
N VAL A 527 -3.46 -6.31 -12.12
CA VAL A 527 -3.84 -5.80 -10.79
C VAL A 527 -2.70 -5.94 -9.78
N GLY A 528 -1.94 -7.03 -9.82
CA GLY A 528 -0.76 -7.27 -8.98
C GLY A 528 0.36 -6.24 -9.22
N PHE A 529 0.52 -5.76 -10.45
CA PHE A 529 1.49 -4.69 -10.77
C PHE A 529 0.99 -3.26 -10.50
N THR A 530 -0.33 -3.03 -10.43
CA THR A 530 -0.90 -1.67 -10.54
C THR A 530 -2.01 -1.34 -9.53
N GLY A 531 -2.35 -2.27 -8.64
CA GLY A 531 -3.35 -2.09 -7.57
C GLY A 531 -4.74 -1.72 -8.08
N GLY A 532 -5.43 -0.84 -7.34
CA GLY A 532 -6.78 -0.38 -7.68
C GLY A 532 -6.86 0.43 -8.98
N LEU A 533 -5.77 1.11 -9.37
CA LEU A 533 -5.68 1.82 -10.65
C LEU A 533 -5.79 0.86 -11.84
N GLY A 534 -5.19 -0.33 -11.76
CA GLY A 534 -5.35 -1.38 -12.78
C GLY A 534 -6.80 -1.80 -12.98
N ARG A 535 -7.50 -2.09 -11.88
CA ARG A 535 -8.94 -2.43 -11.92
C ARG A 535 -9.76 -1.32 -12.56
N SER A 536 -9.50 -0.07 -12.20
CA SER A 536 -10.19 1.10 -12.77
C SER A 536 -9.88 1.30 -14.26
N ALA A 537 -8.64 1.08 -14.68
CA ALA A 537 -8.21 1.18 -16.08
C ALA A 537 -8.78 0.06 -16.96
N LEU A 538 -8.84 -1.17 -16.44
CA LEU A 538 -9.54 -2.29 -17.08
C LEU A 538 -11.02 -1.98 -17.24
N ALA A 539 -11.73 -1.58 -16.17
CA ALA A 539 -13.14 -1.23 -16.24
C ALA A 539 -13.44 -0.07 -17.22
N THR A 540 -12.54 0.92 -17.32
CA THR A 540 -12.66 2.01 -18.31
C THR A 540 -12.46 1.49 -19.73
N THR A 541 -11.48 0.61 -19.95
CA THR A 541 -11.24 -0.01 -21.27
C THR A 541 -12.39 -0.94 -21.66
N ASP A 542 -13.00 -1.66 -20.72
CA ASP A 542 -14.20 -2.48 -20.94
C ASP A 542 -15.37 -1.63 -21.42
N GLN A 543 -15.62 -0.47 -20.79
CA GLN A 543 -16.65 0.49 -21.24
C GLN A 543 -16.40 0.98 -22.67
N ILE A 544 -15.14 1.29 -23.01
CA ILE A 544 -14.75 1.72 -24.37
C ILE A 544 -14.97 0.59 -25.38
N LEU A 545 -14.52 -0.64 -25.10
CA LEU A 545 -14.68 -1.80 -25.97
C LEU A 545 -16.17 -2.11 -26.22
N ARG A 546 -17.01 -2.07 -25.18
CA ARG A 546 -18.47 -2.22 -25.29
C ARG A 546 -19.09 -1.15 -26.17
N ALA A 547 -18.65 0.11 -26.07
CA ALA A 547 -19.11 1.21 -26.92
C ALA A 547 -18.73 1.03 -28.40
N PHE A 548 -17.58 0.42 -28.69
CA PHE A 548 -17.16 0.02 -30.04
C PHE A 548 -17.77 -1.32 -30.51
N GLY A 549 -18.75 -1.87 -29.80
CA GLY A 549 -19.46 -3.10 -30.20
C GLY A 549 -18.70 -4.40 -29.91
N VAL A 550 -17.53 -4.35 -29.28
CA VAL A 550 -16.85 -5.53 -28.74
C VAL A 550 -17.60 -5.97 -27.49
N ARG A 551 -18.57 -6.88 -27.66
CA ARG A 551 -19.33 -7.51 -26.58
C ARG A 551 -18.79 -8.91 -26.31
N GLY A 552 -18.47 -9.20 -25.05
CA GLY A 552 -18.43 -10.58 -24.59
C GLY A 552 -19.85 -11.06 -24.26
N ASP A 553 -20.04 -12.38 -24.11
CA ASP A 553 -21.33 -13.02 -23.79
C ASP A 553 -21.83 -12.74 -22.35
N VAL A 554 -21.27 -11.72 -21.68
CA VAL A 554 -21.45 -11.42 -20.26
C VAL A 554 -21.89 -9.96 -20.10
N GLN A 555 -23.19 -9.79 -19.84
CA GLN A 555 -23.76 -8.50 -19.45
C GLN A 555 -23.10 -7.91 -18.19
N PRO A 556 -23.24 -6.60 -17.91
CA PRO A 556 -22.45 -5.90 -16.90
C PRO A 556 -22.44 -6.57 -15.53
N ARG A 557 -21.32 -6.38 -14.82
CA ARG A 557 -21.25 -6.55 -13.36
C ARG A 557 -22.36 -5.71 -12.68
N SER A 558 -22.61 -6.04 -11.42
CA SER A 558 -23.45 -5.32 -10.45
C SER A 558 -23.46 -3.79 -10.64
N PRO A 559 -24.54 -3.05 -10.28
CA PRO A 559 -24.59 -1.57 -10.29
C PRO A 559 -23.42 -0.88 -9.56
N ARG A 560 -22.69 -1.64 -8.73
CA ARG A 560 -21.43 -1.30 -8.07
C ARG A 560 -20.29 -0.97 -9.03
N ASP A 561 -20.31 -1.40 -10.30
CA ASP A 561 -19.26 -1.09 -11.30
C ASP A 561 -19.61 0.10 -12.22
N VAL A 562 -20.81 0.69 -12.09
CA VAL A 562 -21.28 1.80 -12.94
C VAL A 562 -20.49 3.09 -12.72
N ILE A 563 -19.84 3.24 -11.55
CA ILE A 563 -18.92 4.34 -11.26
C ILE A 563 -17.54 3.72 -10.96
N PRO A 564 -16.62 3.58 -11.95
CA PRO A 564 -15.37 2.80 -11.80
C PRO A 564 -14.46 3.19 -10.63
N LEU A 565 -14.63 4.39 -10.06
CA LEU A 565 -13.82 4.91 -8.97
C LEU A 565 -14.53 4.92 -7.59
N ILE A 566 -15.87 5.11 -7.54
CA ILE A 566 -16.64 5.05 -6.27
C ILE A 566 -17.19 3.65 -6.01
N GLY A 567 -17.37 2.86 -7.07
CA GLY A 567 -17.74 1.44 -7.01
C GLY A 567 -16.90 0.60 -6.04
N PRO A 568 -15.56 0.68 -6.10
CA PRO A 568 -14.66 0.05 -5.12
C PRO A 568 -14.94 0.43 -3.66
N LEU A 569 -15.32 1.67 -3.38
CA LEU A 569 -15.68 2.12 -2.03
C LEU A 569 -16.94 1.41 -1.53
N ILE A 570 -17.96 1.28 -2.40
CA ILE A 570 -19.22 0.60 -2.07
C ILE A 570 -19.01 -0.93 -1.97
N SER A 571 -18.28 -1.53 -2.91
CA SER A 571 -18.02 -2.98 -2.93
C SER A 571 -17.09 -3.44 -1.80
N ALA A 572 -16.20 -2.57 -1.31
CA ALA A 572 -15.40 -2.84 -0.12
C ALA A 572 -16.24 -3.08 1.14
N PHE A 573 -17.51 -2.66 1.14
CA PHE A 573 -18.40 -2.72 2.31
C PHE A 573 -19.61 -3.67 2.17
N ILE A 574 -19.78 -4.36 1.03
CA ILE A 574 -20.96 -5.22 0.79
C ILE A 574 -20.51 -6.60 0.33
N VAL A 575 -20.93 -7.65 1.04
CA VAL A 575 -20.74 -9.05 0.64
C VAL A 575 -21.65 -9.37 -0.57
N GLU A 576 -21.15 -10.12 -1.54
CA GLU A 576 -21.97 -10.76 -2.58
C GLU A 576 -22.23 -12.20 -2.20
N GLU A 577 -23.50 -12.47 -1.88
CA GLU A 577 -24.05 -13.81 -1.78
C GLU A 577 -24.51 -14.27 -3.18
N PRO A 578 -24.46 -15.58 -3.49
CA PRO A 578 -23.77 -16.63 -2.75
C PRO A 578 -22.25 -16.56 -2.91
N THR A 579 -21.51 -16.82 -1.82
CA THR A 579 -20.04 -16.85 -1.83
C THR A 579 -19.54 -18.24 -2.26
N LEU A 580 -19.27 -18.41 -3.55
CA LEU A 580 -18.70 -19.65 -4.13
C LEU A 580 -17.34 -20.06 -3.53
N ASN A 581 -16.65 -19.13 -2.88
CA ASN A 581 -15.33 -19.28 -2.28
C ASN A 581 -15.42 -19.20 -0.74
N SER A 582 -16.31 -19.98 -0.13
CA SER A 582 -16.38 -20.14 1.33
C SER A 582 -15.33 -21.14 1.84
N LYS A 583 -14.98 -21.09 3.13
CA LYS A 583 -14.03 -22.05 3.75
C LYS A 583 -14.52 -23.50 3.64
N ALA A 584 -15.84 -23.71 3.66
CA ALA A 584 -16.46 -25.01 3.47
C ALA A 584 -16.27 -25.52 2.03
N SER A 585 -16.49 -24.65 1.03
CA SER A 585 -16.20 -24.94 -0.39
C SER A 585 -14.73 -25.34 -0.59
N GLU A 586 -13.82 -24.53 -0.05
CA GLU A 586 -12.37 -24.77 -0.16
C GLU A 586 -11.91 -26.09 0.47
N ARG A 587 -12.28 -26.35 1.74
CA ARG A 587 -11.97 -27.62 2.41
C ARG A 587 -12.56 -28.83 1.67
N PHE A 588 -13.77 -28.69 1.13
CA PHE A 588 -14.40 -29.73 0.31
C PHE A 588 -13.61 -30.01 -0.99
N TYR A 589 -13.17 -28.97 -1.71
CA TYR A 589 -12.34 -29.14 -2.91
C TYR A 589 -10.94 -29.69 -2.61
N ASN A 590 -10.30 -29.26 -1.52
CA ASN A 590 -9.00 -29.77 -1.10
C ASN A 590 -9.09 -31.27 -0.74
N ALA A 591 -10.07 -31.66 0.09
CA ALA A 591 -10.31 -33.05 0.44
C ALA A 591 -10.66 -33.91 -0.79
N TRP A 592 -11.51 -33.40 -1.70
CA TRP A 592 -11.79 -34.09 -2.97
C TRP A 592 -10.54 -34.25 -3.84
N GLY A 593 -9.67 -33.23 -3.91
CA GLY A 593 -8.42 -33.27 -4.65
C GLY A 593 -7.45 -34.34 -4.12
N GLU A 594 -7.34 -34.50 -2.80
CA GLU A 594 -6.58 -35.58 -2.17
C GLU A 594 -7.18 -36.96 -2.50
N MET A 595 -8.50 -37.13 -2.34
CA MET A 595 -9.20 -38.37 -2.72
C MET A 595 -9.04 -38.70 -4.22
N ALA A 596 -9.05 -37.68 -5.09
CA ALA A 596 -8.85 -37.80 -6.52
C ALA A 596 -7.41 -38.22 -6.87
N ALA A 597 -6.40 -37.67 -6.18
CA ALA A 597 -5.00 -38.06 -6.31
C ALA A 597 -4.79 -39.52 -5.88
N ILE A 598 -5.39 -39.96 -4.77
CA ILE A 598 -5.34 -41.34 -4.28
C ILE A 598 -5.97 -42.30 -5.29
N ASN A 599 -7.22 -42.06 -5.69
CA ASN A 599 -7.94 -42.94 -6.61
C ASN A 599 -7.33 -42.97 -8.03
N SER A 600 -6.84 -41.83 -8.53
CA SER A 600 -6.12 -41.80 -9.81
C SER A 600 -4.77 -42.52 -9.75
N THR A 601 -4.09 -42.50 -8.60
CA THR A 601 -2.87 -43.28 -8.35
C THR A 601 -3.14 -44.77 -8.31
N ILE A 602 -4.17 -45.23 -7.58
CA ILE A 602 -4.62 -46.64 -7.55
C ILE A 602 -4.89 -47.14 -8.98
N ARG A 603 -5.74 -46.42 -9.74
CA ARG A 603 -6.03 -46.76 -11.15
C ARG A 603 -4.81 -46.73 -12.06
N SER A 604 -3.82 -45.89 -11.75
CA SER A 604 -2.54 -45.83 -12.49
C SER A 604 -1.69 -47.07 -12.24
N LEU A 605 -1.60 -47.52 -10.98
CA LEU A 605 -0.88 -48.73 -10.58
C LEU A 605 -1.55 -50.00 -11.12
N GLU A 606 -2.88 -50.10 -11.04
CA GLU A 606 -3.65 -51.20 -11.64
C GLU A 606 -3.39 -51.33 -13.15
N ARG A 607 -3.44 -50.21 -13.90
CA ARG A 607 -3.12 -50.20 -15.34
C ARG A 607 -1.67 -50.58 -15.65
N LYS A 608 -0.75 -50.42 -14.70
CA LYS A 608 0.66 -50.86 -14.81
C LYS A 608 0.88 -52.29 -14.33
N GLY A 609 -0.16 -52.99 -13.86
CA GLY A 609 -0.06 -54.34 -13.28
C GLY A 609 0.51 -54.37 -11.85
N GLN A 610 0.70 -53.21 -11.22
CA GLN A 610 1.26 -53.07 -9.86
C GLN A 610 0.17 -53.25 -8.78
N PHE A 611 -0.53 -54.38 -8.83
CA PHE A 611 -1.72 -54.63 -7.99
C PHE A 611 -1.44 -54.66 -6.49
N ALA A 612 -0.24 -55.10 -6.07
CA ALA A 612 0.16 -55.11 -4.66
C ALA A 612 0.32 -53.69 -4.08
N ASP A 613 0.93 -52.79 -4.85
CA ASP A 613 1.09 -51.38 -4.48
C ASP A 613 -0.27 -50.67 -4.48
N ALA A 614 -1.10 -50.92 -5.50
CA ALA A 614 -2.47 -50.41 -5.59
C ALA A 614 -3.32 -50.84 -4.38
N GLN A 615 -3.26 -52.12 -4.00
CA GLN A 615 -4.00 -52.65 -2.85
C GLN A 615 -3.46 -52.10 -1.51
N THR A 616 -2.15 -51.85 -1.40
CA THR A 616 -1.54 -51.23 -0.22
C THR A 616 -2.06 -49.81 -0.02
N ILE A 617 -2.06 -48.98 -1.08
CA ILE A 617 -2.60 -47.62 -1.04
C ILE A 617 -4.12 -47.64 -0.76
N ALA A 618 -4.88 -48.51 -1.42
CA ALA A 618 -6.32 -48.62 -1.22
C ALA A 618 -6.72 -49.05 0.21
N ARG A 619 -5.87 -49.82 0.90
CA ARG A 619 -6.08 -50.18 2.32
C ARG A 619 -5.68 -49.05 3.27
N ASN A 620 -4.55 -48.39 3.01
CA ASN A 620 -4.06 -47.30 3.85
C ASN A 620 -4.93 -46.03 3.75
N SER A 621 -5.64 -45.85 2.63
CA SER A 621 -6.56 -44.73 2.37
C SER A 621 -8.00 -45.20 2.12
N GLN A 622 -8.45 -46.18 2.91
CA GLN A 622 -9.77 -46.78 2.75
C GLN A 622 -10.93 -45.78 2.91
N PRO A 623 -10.93 -44.85 3.90
CA PRO A 623 -11.99 -43.83 4.02
C PRO A 623 -12.08 -42.92 2.79
N GLU A 624 -10.94 -42.46 2.28
CA GLU A 624 -10.83 -41.54 1.14
C GLU A 624 -11.33 -42.20 -0.15
N VAL A 625 -10.98 -43.48 -0.36
CA VAL A 625 -11.44 -44.27 -1.52
C VAL A 625 -12.96 -44.49 -1.48
N ILE A 626 -13.55 -44.71 -0.30
CA ILE A 626 -15.00 -44.88 -0.13
C ILE A 626 -15.73 -43.54 -0.37
N MET A 627 -15.26 -42.45 0.22
CA MET A 627 -15.91 -41.13 0.12
C MET A 627 -15.76 -40.49 -1.27
N TYR A 628 -14.75 -40.87 -2.06
CA TYR A 628 -14.47 -40.27 -3.37
C TYR A 628 -15.68 -40.23 -4.32
N SER A 629 -16.53 -41.28 -4.35
CA SER A 629 -17.71 -41.29 -5.23
C SER A 629 -18.78 -40.27 -4.83
N ASP A 630 -18.85 -39.92 -3.56
CA ASP A 630 -19.88 -39.03 -3.02
C ASP A 630 -19.42 -37.58 -3.20
N PHE A 631 -18.17 -37.29 -2.84
CA PHE A 631 -17.54 -36.00 -3.14
C PHE A 631 -17.54 -35.72 -4.66
N SER A 632 -17.24 -36.72 -5.50
CA SER A 632 -17.26 -36.53 -6.96
C SER A 632 -18.67 -36.26 -7.51
N ARG A 633 -19.73 -36.79 -6.87
CA ARG A 633 -21.11 -36.43 -7.22
C ARG A 633 -21.39 -34.98 -6.85
N THR A 634 -21.11 -34.59 -5.60
CA THR A 634 -21.30 -33.20 -5.14
C THR A 634 -20.46 -32.19 -5.93
N VAL A 635 -19.27 -32.55 -6.42
CA VAL A 635 -18.48 -31.69 -7.33
C VAL A 635 -19.21 -31.45 -8.66
N ASN A 636 -19.86 -32.48 -9.21
CA ASN A 636 -20.66 -32.34 -10.44
C ASN A 636 -21.92 -31.50 -10.17
N ASP A 637 -22.65 -31.77 -9.09
CA ASP A 637 -23.84 -31.00 -8.69
C ASP A 637 -23.49 -29.51 -8.52
N LEU A 638 -22.38 -29.21 -7.83
CA LEU A 638 -21.86 -27.84 -7.69
C LEU A 638 -21.44 -27.21 -9.02
N ALA A 639 -20.98 -28.00 -9.99
CA ALA A 639 -20.68 -27.50 -11.33
C ALA A 639 -21.96 -27.13 -12.09
N GLU A 640 -23.03 -27.93 -11.99
CA GLU A 640 -24.35 -27.60 -12.54
C GLU A 640 -24.94 -26.34 -11.89
N PHE A 641 -24.89 -26.22 -10.56
CA PHE A 641 -25.32 -25.00 -9.85
C PHE A 641 -24.52 -23.77 -10.26
N ARG A 642 -23.20 -23.90 -10.46
CA ARG A 642 -22.35 -22.80 -10.98
C ARG A 642 -22.77 -22.37 -12.37
N GLU A 643 -23.15 -23.31 -13.23
CA GLU A 643 -23.60 -23.02 -14.58
C GLU A 643 -24.99 -22.36 -14.59
N ILE A 644 -25.93 -22.81 -13.75
CA ILE A 644 -27.23 -22.15 -13.54
C ILE A 644 -27.02 -20.71 -13.05
N MET A 645 -26.17 -20.50 -12.02
CA MET A 645 -25.83 -19.16 -11.55
C MET A 645 -25.15 -18.30 -12.62
N ARG A 646 -24.30 -18.90 -13.47
CA ARG A 646 -23.69 -18.21 -14.63
C ARG A 646 -24.78 -17.72 -15.56
N LEU A 647 -25.70 -18.60 -15.97
CA LEU A 647 -26.81 -18.29 -16.87
C LEU A 647 -27.68 -17.16 -16.31
N ILE A 648 -28.11 -17.24 -15.05
CA ILE A 648 -28.88 -16.17 -14.36
C ILE A 648 -28.13 -14.84 -14.38
N ARG A 649 -26.84 -14.84 -14.02
CA ARG A 649 -26.00 -13.61 -14.00
C ARG A 649 -25.85 -13.00 -15.39
N THR A 650 -25.74 -13.82 -16.43
CA THR A 650 -25.58 -13.38 -17.83
C THR A 650 -26.89 -13.07 -18.56
N ASN A 651 -28.03 -13.50 -18.04
CA ASN A 651 -29.32 -13.40 -18.73
C ASN A 651 -29.67 -11.93 -19.04
N PRO A 652 -29.81 -11.54 -20.32
CA PRO A 652 -30.04 -10.16 -20.70
C PRO A 652 -31.43 -9.63 -20.30
N ASP A 653 -32.40 -10.52 -20.10
CA ASP A 653 -33.81 -10.18 -19.91
C ASP A 653 -34.16 -9.95 -18.43
N LEU A 654 -33.29 -10.38 -17.50
CA LEU A 654 -33.47 -10.17 -16.06
C LEU A 654 -32.86 -8.84 -15.61
N THR A 655 -33.61 -8.06 -14.81
CA THR A 655 -33.10 -6.89 -14.10
C THR A 655 -32.15 -7.30 -12.95
N PHE A 656 -31.39 -6.33 -12.42
CA PHE A 656 -30.50 -6.60 -11.28
C PHE A 656 -31.24 -7.08 -10.02
N ALA A 657 -32.50 -6.68 -9.81
CA ALA A 657 -33.29 -7.13 -8.68
C ALA A 657 -33.68 -8.62 -8.85
N GLU A 658 -34.18 -8.99 -10.02
CA GLU A 658 -34.60 -10.37 -10.32
C GLU A 658 -33.41 -11.34 -10.37
N ARG A 659 -32.28 -10.94 -10.98
CA ARG A 659 -31.03 -11.73 -10.94
C ARG A 659 -30.58 -11.97 -9.50
N LYS A 660 -30.81 -11.03 -8.59
CA LYS A 660 -30.42 -11.13 -7.18
C LYS A 660 -31.43 -11.92 -6.33
N GLU A 661 -32.68 -12.05 -6.78
CA GLU A 661 -33.71 -12.87 -6.13
C GLU A 661 -33.60 -14.36 -6.52
N GLN A 662 -33.11 -14.62 -7.74
CA GLN A 662 -32.85 -15.97 -8.25
C GLN A 662 -31.48 -16.57 -7.85
N LEU A 663 -30.60 -15.78 -7.22
CA LEU A 663 -29.24 -16.16 -6.77
C LEU A 663 -29.15 -16.27 -5.24
#